data_AF-A0AAJ7L5I6-F1
#
_entry.id   AF-A0AAJ7L5I6-F1
#
_cell.length_a   1.000
_cell.length_b   1.000
_cell.length_c   1.000
_cell.angle_alpha   90.00
_cell.angle_beta   90.00
_cell.angle_gamma   90.00
#
_symmetry.space_group_name_H-M   'P 1'
#
loop_
_entity.id
_entity.type
_entity.pdbx_description
1 polymer ?
#
loop_
_entity_poly.entity_id
_entity_poly.type
_entity_poly.pdbx_seq_one_letter_code
_entity_poly.pdbx_strand_id
1 'polypeptide(L)'
;MGFASKSRLRSWFLLSVVLAALSVLVLQWTGVVGEIIDTVLPKTSDPDEFKDIEELIVSRGFNFSRHHVSISDGFRIEIHRMWREESRNSSLLPIVFGAHLLGISNSYVMDADRNAFPYANAGFDVWLLNDRGSRYCEEDPNLDPTQQARRRHDFTVVDLGAIDLAEQLDYILRETGQRKVNYVGVSQGATKLFALLAKKPSYNRKIAKATSLGGYRSGCYNHQAMFLPSILSQAFGDFFFEMISKTHLLNRDISFISRIPKPCEFTCVNILGFQSDYYLNFSRFGVYGRFFPAGTSLKNLLWMAQSWRFGCDGNMREFDYDHGLIPRLLMKLGLRSSKNLEKYGTTEPPILDAKNIDIDLKMYYSDGDILVPLEETFKIQKDLNVPGKNLHRIPDWRFSHFNFVIRKGPHAIDEHGEELIVSRGYNFSRHELVMTDGYRIEIHRMWQEKARNTSLLPVVIGAHLFGTSAIYVSDDHVNAFPFAKAGFDVWLLNDRGTRFGNKHSEIDPEKYSYDPHDFTVIEHGVIDLAEQLDYILWETGHEKVNYVGVSQGATKLFALLSKKPSYNRKIAKALSYGGYRSMCHNAHTKFFLPLLHHSIFGDSFLNVLRPGHNLDMDFSSITRYPKISEFVCIHFLDCQSMHFFNTSRFGVYGRAINAGTSRKNLKWMVQGRRFGCDSEMMEYDYDYGLLPRLLTNLGLRRSKNLEKYGSLEPPSLDSDNIKIDLKIYYTDGDALVQPEETFKLQKDLNVPDKNLHRIPDWRFSHYNFIMRKQPHAIDVHGPNFFKGIESEWNPMMSEDV
;
A
#
# COMPACT_ATOMS: atom_id res chain seq x y z
N MET A 1 -42.70 12.77 13.78
CA MET A 1 -41.42 12.21 13.30
C MET A 1 -40.54 11.62 14.43
N GLY A 2 -41.10 11.00 15.49
CA GLY A 2 -40.32 10.66 16.71
C GLY A 2 -40.03 9.19 17.00
N PHE A 3 -40.56 8.22 16.23
CA PHE A 3 -40.48 6.79 16.59
C PHE A 3 -39.68 5.90 15.63
N ALA A 4 -39.41 6.34 14.39
CA ALA A 4 -38.71 5.53 13.39
C ALA A 4 -37.18 5.53 13.49
N SER A 5 -36.57 6.45 14.26
CA SER A 5 -35.11 6.49 14.44
C SER A 5 -34.60 5.53 15.51
N LYS A 6 -35.40 5.24 16.55
CA LYS A 6 -35.01 4.37 17.67
C LYS A 6 -35.00 2.88 17.30
N SER A 7 -35.89 2.42 16.40
CA SER A 7 -35.87 1.03 15.94
C SER A 7 -34.70 0.76 14.99
N ARG A 8 -34.39 1.69 14.07
CA ARG A 8 -33.23 1.60 13.19
C ARG A 8 -31.91 1.57 13.98
N LEU A 9 -31.73 2.43 14.98
CA LEU A 9 -30.54 2.40 15.84
C LEU A 9 -30.41 1.09 16.65
N ARG A 10 -31.53 0.53 17.14
CA ARG A 10 -31.54 -0.78 17.81
C ARG A 10 -31.19 -1.92 16.85
N SER A 11 -31.69 -1.89 15.62
CA SER A 11 -31.37 -2.89 14.59
C SER A 11 -29.92 -2.82 14.13
N TRP A 12 -29.35 -1.62 13.97
CA TRP A 12 -27.92 -1.44 13.68
C TRP A 12 -27.05 -1.87 14.86
N PHE A 13 -27.45 -1.56 16.10
CA PHE A 13 -26.75 -2.02 17.31
C PHE A 13 -26.76 -3.55 17.44
N LEU A 14 -27.93 -4.19 17.28
CA LEU A 14 -28.05 -5.65 17.28
C LEU A 14 -27.26 -6.29 16.15
N LEU A 15 -27.31 -5.74 14.94
CA LEU A 15 -26.53 -6.23 13.80
C LEU A 15 -25.02 -6.10 14.05
N SER A 16 -24.57 -5.01 14.66
CA SER A 16 -23.15 -4.79 15.00
C SER A 16 -22.67 -5.74 16.10
N VAL A 17 -23.51 -5.99 17.11
CA VAL A 17 -23.22 -6.96 18.18
C VAL A 17 -23.21 -8.39 17.64
N VAL A 18 -24.12 -8.72 16.73
CA VAL A 18 -24.16 -10.01 16.04
C VAL A 18 -22.96 -10.18 15.11
N LEU A 19 -22.54 -9.14 14.38
CA LEU A 19 -21.33 -9.18 13.53
C LEU A 19 -20.03 -9.26 14.36
N ALA A 20 -19.98 -8.61 15.53
CA ALA A 20 -18.87 -8.74 16.48
C ALA A 20 -18.82 -10.15 17.10
N ALA A 21 -19.98 -10.70 17.51
CA ALA A 21 -20.08 -12.07 17.99
C ALA A 21 -19.76 -13.10 16.90
N LEU A 22 -20.19 -12.85 15.65
CA LEU A 22 -19.87 -13.69 14.49
C LEU A 22 -18.40 -13.62 14.10
N SER A 23 -17.72 -12.47 14.20
CA SER A 23 -16.27 -12.39 14.00
C SER A 23 -15.48 -13.11 15.10
N VAL A 24 -15.97 -13.08 16.34
CA VAL A 24 -15.44 -13.91 17.44
C VAL A 24 -15.70 -15.40 17.22
N LEU A 25 -16.86 -15.78 16.69
CA LEU A 25 -17.18 -17.16 16.30
C LEU A 25 -16.33 -17.63 15.11
N VAL A 26 -16.13 -16.79 14.09
CA VAL A 26 -15.23 -17.07 12.96
C VAL A 26 -13.81 -17.33 13.45
N LEU A 27 -13.33 -16.60 14.47
CA LEU A 27 -12.05 -16.86 15.14
C LEU A 27 -12.02 -18.17 15.91
N GLN A 28 -13.15 -18.67 16.44
CA GLN A 28 -13.23 -19.98 17.12
C GLN A 28 -13.20 -21.16 16.15
N TRP A 29 -13.72 -21.00 14.92
CA TRP A 29 -13.70 -22.03 13.86
C TRP A 29 -12.32 -22.21 13.21
N THR A 30 -11.38 -21.31 13.44
CA THR A 30 -10.05 -21.31 12.80
C THR A 30 -9.18 -22.52 13.15
N GLY A 31 -9.33 -23.11 14.34
CA GLY A 31 -8.53 -24.27 14.75
C GLY A 31 -8.86 -25.54 13.96
N VAL A 32 -10.16 -25.84 13.80
CA VAL A 32 -10.64 -27.03 13.07
C VAL A 32 -10.43 -26.88 11.56
N VAL A 33 -10.59 -25.66 11.04
CA VAL A 33 -10.32 -25.35 9.63
C VAL A 33 -8.82 -25.41 9.32
N GLY A 34 -7.95 -25.04 10.28
CA GLY A 34 -6.49 -25.14 10.17
C GLY A 34 -5.99 -26.57 9.95
N GLU A 35 -6.49 -27.55 10.70
CA GLU A 35 -6.14 -28.98 10.57
C GLU A 35 -6.59 -29.57 9.22
N ILE A 36 -7.79 -29.20 8.75
CA ILE A 36 -8.32 -29.64 7.46
C ILE A 36 -7.49 -29.06 6.31
N ILE A 37 -7.10 -27.78 6.39
CA ILE A 37 -6.28 -27.12 5.38
C ILE A 37 -4.85 -27.70 5.33
N ASP A 38 -4.26 -28.04 6.48
CA ASP A 38 -2.95 -28.69 6.56
C ASP A 38 -2.90 -30.05 5.87
N THR A 39 -4.03 -30.74 5.86
CA THR A 39 -4.17 -32.05 5.21
C THR A 39 -4.30 -31.92 3.69
N VAL A 40 -4.81 -30.78 3.18
CA VAL A 40 -5.24 -30.61 1.77
C VAL A 40 -4.30 -29.73 0.94
N LEU A 41 -3.55 -28.79 1.55
CA LEU A 41 -2.68 -27.85 0.85
C LEU A 41 -1.26 -27.84 1.45
N PRO A 42 -0.38 -28.80 1.08
CA PRO A 42 0.99 -28.79 1.57
C PRO A 42 1.76 -27.59 1.01
N LYS A 43 2.19 -26.70 1.91
CA LYS A 43 3.10 -25.59 1.62
C LYS A 43 4.54 -26.06 1.84
N THR A 44 5.50 -25.49 1.10
CA THR A 44 6.88 -25.42 1.57
C THR A 44 6.92 -24.46 2.77
N SER A 45 7.10 -25.00 3.98
CA SER A 45 7.21 -24.21 5.21
C SER A 45 8.39 -23.24 5.12
N ASP A 46 8.21 -22.01 5.60
CA ASP A 46 9.34 -21.11 5.75
C ASP A 46 10.30 -21.73 6.78
N PRO A 47 11.62 -21.82 6.50
CA PRO A 47 12.55 -22.46 7.42
C PRO A 47 12.63 -21.78 8.80
N ASP A 48 12.15 -20.54 8.91
CA ASP A 48 12.10 -19.79 10.16
C ASP A 48 10.76 -19.91 10.90
N GLU A 49 9.74 -20.55 10.33
CA GLU A 49 8.37 -20.59 10.90
C GLU A 49 8.31 -21.26 12.28
N PHE A 50 9.18 -22.25 12.49
CA PHE A 50 9.26 -23.01 13.73
C PHE A 50 10.46 -22.65 14.60
N LYS A 51 11.29 -21.70 14.16
CA LYS A 51 12.47 -21.29 14.92
C LYS A 51 12.09 -20.40 16.09
N ASP A 52 12.68 -20.63 17.25
CA ASP A 52 12.59 -19.70 18.36
C ASP A 52 13.48 -18.46 18.15
N ILE A 53 13.49 -17.53 19.10
CA ILE A 53 14.25 -16.28 18.94
C ILE A 53 15.77 -16.49 18.90
N GLU A 54 16.29 -17.48 19.64
CA GLU A 54 17.71 -17.81 19.64
C GLU A 54 18.10 -18.38 18.28
N GLU A 55 17.33 -19.33 17.77
CA GLU A 55 17.54 -19.95 16.47
C GLU A 55 17.46 -18.91 15.35
N LEU A 56 16.53 -17.96 15.42
CA LEU A 56 16.44 -16.84 14.46
C LEU A 56 17.73 -16.01 14.46
N ILE A 57 18.24 -15.64 15.64
CA ILE A 57 19.42 -14.76 15.79
C ILE A 57 20.71 -15.50 15.41
N VAL A 58 20.91 -16.69 15.96
CA VAL A 58 22.11 -17.52 15.75
C VAL A 58 22.21 -17.97 14.30
N SER A 59 21.10 -18.33 13.65
CA SER A 59 21.14 -18.74 12.23
C SER A 59 21.54 -17.61 11.28
N ARG A 60 21.60 -16.36 11.76
CA ARG A 60 22.03 -15.17 10.99
C ARG A 60 23.45 -14.73 11.34
N GLY A 61 24.17 -15.51 12.14
CA GLY A 61 25.56 -15.24 12.53
C GLY A 61 25.71 -14.18 13.63
N PHE A 62 24.72 -14.08 14.53
CA PHE A 62 24.77 -13.21 15.70
C PHE A 62 24.82 -14.05 16.98
N ASN A 63 25.49 -13.52 18.00
CA ASN A 63 25.46 -14.10 19.33
C ASN A 63 24.16 -13.73 20.05
N PHE A 64 23.78 -14.54 21.02
CA PHE A 64 22.53 -14.42 21.75
C PHE A 64 22.70 -14.75 23.23
N SER A 65 21.98 -14.04 24.11
CA SER A 65 21.81 -14.45 25.51
C SER A 65 20.40 -14.11 26.04
N ARG A 66 19.86 -15.01 26.87
CA ARG A 66 18.61 -14.80 27.63
C ARG A 66 18.91 -14.26 29.01
N HIS A 67 18.10 -13.31 29.46
CA HIS A 67 18.20 -12.72 30.78
C HIS A 67 16.81 -12.69 31.42
N HIS A 68 16.74 -12.89 32.74
CA HIS A 68 15.48 -12.84 33.46
C HIS A 68 15.50 -11.68 34.45
N VAL A 69 14.52 -10.79 34.33
CA VAL A 69 14.34 -9.65 35.22
C VAL A 69 13.20 -9.93 36.17
N SER A 70 13.51 -10.02 37.46
CA SER A 70 12.50 -10.06 38.52
C SER A 70 11.97 -8.66 38.76
N ILE A 71 10.67 -8.49 38.55
CA ILE A 71 9.97 -7.23 38.76
C ILE A 71 9.45 -7.17 40.20
N SER A 72 9.54 -5.98 40.81
CA SER A 72 9.21 -5.75 42.22
C SER A 72 7.79 -6.15 42.64
N ASP A 73 6.84 -6.23 41.70
CA ASP A 73 5.45 -6.62 41.95
C ASP A 73 5.11 -8.09 41.62
N GLY A 74 6.13 -8.92 41.42
CA GLY A 74 6.01 -10.39 41.41
C GLY A 74 5.99 -11.04 40.02
N PHE A 75 6.34 -10.30 38.96
CA PHE A 75 6.54 -10.85 37.62
C PHE A 75 8.00 -11.18 37.36
N ARG A 76 8.26 -12.19 36.53
CA ARG A 76 9.59 -12.48 35.98
C ARG A 76 9.53 -12.38 34.46
N ILE A 77 10.24 -11.41 33.90
CA ILE A 77 10.22 -11.14 32.46
C ILE A 77 11.55 -11.59 31.84
N GLU A 78 11.47 -12.46 30.85
CA GLU A 78 12.61 -12.83 30.00
C GLU A 78 12.86 -11.71 28.98
N ILE A 79 14.11 -11.26 28.87
CA ILE A 79 14.58 -10.28 27.88
C ILE A 79 15.77 -10.87 27.13
N HIS A 80 15.99 -10.37 25.91
CA HIS A 80 16.98 -10.92 25.01
C HIS A 80 18.08 -9.93 24.70
N ARG A 81 19.29 -10.45 24.48
CA ARG A 81 20.45 -9.68 24.07
C ARG A 81 21.04 -10.31 22.81
N MET A 82 21.47 -9.49 21.86
CA MET A 82 22.19 -9.93 20.67
C MET A 82 23.32 -8.98 20.29
N TRP A 83 24.39 -9.53 19.72
CA TRP A 83 25.53 -8.75 19.23
C TRP A 83 26.30 -9.55 18.17
N ARG A 84 27.20 -8.87 17.45
CA ARG A 84 28.15 -9.52 16.54
C ARG A 84 29.56 -9.27 17.06
N GLU A 85 30.32 -10.34 17.32
CA GLU A 85 31.65 -10.23 17.96
C GLU A 85 32.64 -9.43 17.12
N GLU A 86 32.63 -9.67 15.80
CA GLU A 86 33.53 -9.03 14.83
C GLU A 86 33.40 -7.50 14.76
N SER A 87 32.20 -6.97 14.98
CA SER A 87 31.91 -5.53 14.89
C SER A 87 31.77 -4.88 16.27
N ARG A 88 31.84 -5.64 17.36
CA ARG A 88 31.48 -5.17 18.71
C ARG A 88 32.38 -4.03 19.13
N ASN A 89 31.77 -2.90 19.49
CA ASN A 89 32.48 -1.74 20.01
C ASN A 89 32.00 -1.39 21.43
N SER A 90 32.80 -1.73 22.43
CA SER A 90 32.52 -1.46 23.85
C SER A 90 32.44 0.03 24.21
N SER A 91 32.86 0.94 23.32
CA SER A 91 32.70 2.38 23.52
C SER A 91 31.29 2.89 23.18
N LEU A 92 30.50 2.11 22.45
CA LEU A 92 29.11 2.46 22.12
C LEU A 92 28.19 2.14 23.29
N LEU A 93 27.25 3.05 23.57
CA LEU A 93 26.21 2.78 24.56
C LEU A 93 25.26 1.69 24.04
N PRO A 94 24.78 0.77 24.91
CA PRO A 94 23.83 -0.26 24.53
C PRO A 94 22.57 0.35 23.90
N ILE A 95 21.96 -0.38 22.97
CA ILE A 95 20.70 0.03 22.36
C ILE A 95 19.58 -0.91 22.80
N VAL A 96 18.48 -0.32 23.29
CA VAL A 96 17.35 -1.02 23.87
C VAL A 96 16.12 -0.86 22.99
N PHE A 97 15.56 -1.96 22.50
CA PHE A 97 14.31 -2.00 21.77
C PHE A 97 13.15 -2.33 22.72
N GLY A 98 12.25 -1.38 22.91
CA GLY A 98 11.05 -1.58 23.73
C GLY A 98 10.00 -2.42 23.00
N ALA A 99 9.44 -3.45 23.64
CA ALA A 99 8.27 -4.17 23.11
C ALA A 99 7.12 -3.21 22.74
N HIS A 100 6.49 -3.48 21.60
CA HIS A 100 5.32 -2.75 21.09
C HIS A 100 4.02 -3.45 21.52
N LEU A 101 2.87 -2.80 21.30
CA LEU A 101 1.56 -3.37 21.67
C LEU A 101 1.36 -4.72 20.98
N LEU A 102 0.97 -5.74 21.77
CA LEU A 102 0.79 -7.13 21.35
C LEU A 102 2.04 -7.78 20.72
N GLY A 103 3.21 -7.15 20.85
CA GLY A 103 4.47 -7.62 20.32
C GLY A 103 5.39 -8.20 21.37
N ILE A 104 6.42 -8.90 20.90
CA ILE A 104 7.53 -9.44 21.68
C ILE A 104 8.84 -9.15 20.96
N SER A 105 9.94 -9.37 21.64
CA SER A 105 11.31 -9.28 21.11
C SER A 105 11.51 -9.96 19.75
N ASN A 106 10.83 -11.07 19.45
CA ASN A 106 10.87 -11.71 18.13
C ASN A 106 10.55 -10.74 17.00
N SER A 107 9.63 -9.79 17.21
CA SER A 107 9.22 -8.84 16.19
C SER A 107 10.40 -8.09 15.57
N TYR A 108 11.47 -7.89 16.33
CA TYR A 108 12.68 -7.19 15.87
C TYR A 108 13.70 -8.08 15.14
N VAL A 109 13.45 -9.40 15.02
CA VAL A 109 14.38 -10.38 14.43
C VAL A 109 13.74 -11.36 13.45
N MET A 110 12.43 -11.24 13.15
CA MET A 110 11.75 -12.10 12.17
C MET A 110 12.28 -11.94 10.74
N ASP A 111 12.82 -10.77 10.39
CA ASP A 111 13.38 -10.48 9.06
C ASP A 111 14.91 -10.30 9.15
N ALA A 112 15.66 -11.02 8.31
CA ALA A 112 17.11 -11.27 8.53
C ALA A 112 18.05 -10.07 8.38
N ASP A 113 17.60 -8.96 7.81
CA ASP A 113 18.40 -7.78 7.49
C ASP A 113 17.78 -6.48 8.02
N ARG A 114 16.82 -6.57 8.95
CA ARG A 114 16.03 -5.43 9.44
C ARG A 114 16.09 -5.24 10.95
N ASN A 115 15.53 -4.13 11.39
CA ASN A 115 15.28 -3.81 12.79
C ASN A 115 16.55 -3.88 13.67
N ALA A 116 16.72 -4.94 14.46
CA ALA A 116 17.84 -5.09 15.39
C ALA A 116 19.18 -5.42 14.68
N PHE A 117 19.15 -6.15 13.56
CA PHE A 117 20.36 -6.63 12.88
C PHE A 117 21.30 -5.50 12.41
N PRO A 118 20.82 -4.40 11.78
CA PRO A 118 21.68 -3.28 11.39
C PRO A 118 22.44 -2.64 12.56
N TYR A 119 21.85 -2.60 13.76
CA TYR A 119 22.53 -2.03 14.94
C TYR A 119 23.63 -2.96 15.45
N ALA A 120 23.37 -4.26 15.53
CA ALA A 120 24.41 -5.23 15.91
C ALA A 120 25.56 -5.23 14.88
N ASN A 121 25.26 -5.14 13.58
CA ASN A 121 26.28 -4.99 12.52
C ASN A 121 27.08 -3.68 12.65
N ALA A 122 26.44 -2.59 13.08
CA ALA A 122 27.11 -1.32 13.36
C ALA A 122 27.90 -1.32 14.69
N GLY A 123 27.96 -2.47 15.39
CA GLY A 123 28.79 -2.68 16.56
C GLY A 123 28.13 -2.41 17.91
N PHE A 124 26.82 -2.16 17.93
CA PHE A 124 26.06 -1.95 19.16
C PHE A 124 25.82 -3.26 19.92
N ASP A 125 25.79 -3.16 21.26
CA ASP A 125 25.21 -4.18 22.12
C ASP A 125 23.68 -4.00 22.16
N VAL A 126 22.93 -4.94 21.57
CA VAL A 126 21.49 -4.79 21.33
C VAL A 126 20.69 -5.59 22.37
N TRP A 127 19.75 -4.92 23.03
CA TRP A 127 18.83 -5.48 24.01
C TRP A 127 17.40 -5.38 23.50
N LEU A 128 16.66 -6.49 23.53
CA LEU A 128 15.29 -6.62 23.05
C LEU A 128 14.39 -6.93 24.25
N LEU A 129 13.51 -5.99 24.59
CA LEU A 129 12.65 -6.09 25.76
C LEU A 129 11.36 -6.87 25.45
N ASN A 130 10.77 -7.42 26.50
CA ASN A 130 9.42 -7.96 26.52
C ASN A 130 8.61 -7.30 27.64
N ASP A 131 7.28 -7.42 27.60
CA ASP A 131 6.38 -6.84 28.60
C ASP A 131 5.63 -7.94 29.35
N ARG A 132 5.18 -7.64 30.58
CA ARG A 132 4.29 -8.53 31.34
C ARG A 132 3.03 -8.86 30.54
N GLY A 133 2.50 -10.07 30.75
CA GLY A 133 1.34 -10.58 30.00
C GLY A 133 1.65 -11.03 28.56
N SER A 134 2.91 -10.95 28.13
CA SER A 134 3.39 -11.61 26.92
C SER A 134 3.82 -13.06 27.18
N ARG A 135 4.17 -13.81 26.12
CA ARG A 135 4.66 -15.20 26.20
C ARG A 135 5.99 -15.37 26.95
N TYR A 136 6.76 -14.29 27.09
CA TYR A 136 8.07 -14.26 27.79
C TYR A 136 7.95 -13.75 29.23
N CYS A 137 6.76 -13.86 29.82
CA CYS A 137 6.51 -13.51 31.21
C CYS A 137 6.11 -14.75 31.99
N GLU A 138 6.90 -15.08 33.01
CA GLU A 138 6.56 -16.08 34.01
C GLU A 138 6.03 -15.37 35.28
N GLU A 139 5.11 -16.01 35.97
CA GLU A 139 4.61 -15.53 37.26
C GLU A 139 5.31 -16.27 38.40
N ASP A 140 5.50 -15.60 39.53
CA ASP A 140 6.11 -16.22 40.71
C ASP A 140 5.29 -17.46 41.14
N PRO A 141 5.88 -18.67 41.14
CA PRO A 141 5.18 -19.90 41.49
C PRO A 141 4.66 -19.91 42.94
N ASN A 142 5.12 -18.99 43.80
CA ASN A 142 4.71 -18.89 45.19
C ASN A 142 3.45 -18.03 45.41
N LEU A 143 2.93 -17.36 44.38
CA LEU A 143 1.69 -16.57 44.49
C LEU A 143 0.44 -17.47 44.41
N ASP A 144 -0.65 -17.08 45.07
CA ASP A 144 -1.94 -17.78 44.94
C ASP A 144 -2.44 -17.75 43.47
N PRO A 145 -2.88 -18.88 42.88
CA PRO A 145 -3.35 -18.93 41.49
C PRO A 145 -4.48 -17.96 41.14
N THR A 146 -5.33 -17.61 42.11
CA THR A 146 -6.44 -16.65 41.92
C THR A 146 -5.94 -15.20 41.96
N GLN A 147 -4.90 -14.91 42.74
CA GLN A 147 -4.21 -13.61 42.70
C GLN A 147 -3.38 -13.46 41.42
N GLN A 148 -2.65 -14.51 41.03
CA GLN A 148 -1.92 -14.61 39.77
C GLN A 148 -2.83 -14.30 38.56
N ALA A 149 -3.96 -15.01 38.44
CA ALA A 149 -4.92 -14.80 37.36
C ALA A 149 -5.51 -13.39 37.32
N ARG A 150 -5.74 -12.76 38.49
CA ARG A 150 -6.23 -11.37 38.55
C ARG A 150 -5.17 -10.37 38.09
N ARG A 151 -3.92 -10.53 38.52
CA ARG A 151 -2.81 -9.61 38.19
C ARG A 151 -2.42 -9.69 36.72
N ARG A 152 -2.51 -10.87 36.10
CA ARG A 152 -2.22 -11.11 34.67
C ARG A 152 -2.97 -10.17 33.72
N HIS A 153 -4.12 -9.64 34.14
CA HIS A 153 -4.99 -8.80 33.32
C HIS A 153 -5.16 -7.37 33.85
N ASP A 154 -4.44 -6.96 34.90
CA ASP A 154 -4.71 -5.73 35.66
C ASP A 154 -3.60 -4.65 35.59
N PHE A 155 -2.95 -4.51 34.43
CA PHE A 155 -1.93 -3.47 34.19
C PHE A 155 -2.25 -2.59 32.97
N THR A 156 -1.58 -1.45 32.83
CA THR A 156 -1.69 -0.48 31.73
C THR A 156 -0.32 -0.13 31.18
N VAL A 157 -0.24 0.60 30.06
CA VAL A 157 1.03 1.13 29.56
C VAL A 157 1.76 2.01 30.57
N VAL A 158 1.04 2.66 31.49
CA VAL A 158 1.67 3.46 32.55
C VAL A 158 2.44 2.55 33.50
N ASP A 159 1.88 1.39 33.86
CA ASP A 159 2.55 0.38 34.67
C ASP A 159 3.74 -0.23 33.90
N LEU A 160 3.57 -0.54 32.61
CA LEU A 160 4.66 -1.03 31.74
C LEU A 160 5.83 -0.04 31.67
N GLY A 161 5.55 1.26 31.65
CA GLY A 161 6.59 2.29 31.68
C GLY A 161 7.23 2.42 33.07
N ALA A 162 6.41 2.74 34.07
CA ALA A 162 6.87 3.12 35.38
C ALA A 162 7.50 1.96 36.17
N ILE A 163 7.13 0.71 35.90
CA ILE A 163 7.61 -0.47 36.61
C ILE A 163 8.49 -1.31 35.69
N ASP A 164 7.92 -1.92 34.64
CA ASP A 164 8.63 -2.91 33.82
C ASP A 164 9.84 -2.31 33.11
N LEU A 165 9.63 -1.25 32.33
CA LEU A 165 10.71 -0.62 31.60
C LEU A 165 11.77 -0.04 32.55
N ALA A 166 11.35 0.53 33.68
CA ALA A 166 12.27 1.06 34.69
C ALA A 166 13.23 -0.03 35.19
N GLU A 167 12.70 -1.18 35.60
CA GLU A 167 13.47 -2.26 36.20
C GLU A 167 14.28 -3.05 35.17
N GLN A 168 13.76 -3.21 33.95
CA GLN A 168 14.52 -3.77 32.82
C GLN A 168 15.71 -2.88 32.44
N LEU A 169 15.53 -1.55 32.40
CA LEU A 169 16.65 -0.61 32.16
C LEU A 169 17.69 -0.68 33.27
N ASP A 170 17.26 -0.76 34.53
CA ASP A 170 18.18 -0.88 35.67
C ASP A 170 18.95 -2.19 35.65
N TYR A 171 18.31 -3.28 35.23
CA TYR A 171 19.00 -4.54 34.99
C TYR A 171 20.07 -4.40 33.91
N ILE A 172 19.73 -3.83 32.75
CA ILE A 172 20.66 -3.67 31.62
C ILE A 172 21.85 -2.77 32.00
N LEU A 173 21.61 -1.66 32.69
CA LEU A 173 22.68 -0.75 33.13
C LEU A 173 23.65 -1.44 34.10
N ARG A 174 23.14 -2.27 35.01
CA ARG A 174 23.98 -3.07 35.92
C ARG A 174 24.78 -4.13 35.15
N GLU A 175 24.12 -4.87 34.27
CA GLU A 175 24.72 -5.97 33.50
C GLU A 175 25.81 -5.47 32.54
N THR A 176 25.59 -4.30 31.93
CA THR A 176 26.53 -3.69 30.98
C THR A 176 27.59 -2.80 31.64
N GLY A 177 27.40 -2.42 32.91
CA GLY A 177 28.23 -1.43 33.61
C GLY A 177 28.07 0.01 33.09
N GLN A 178 27.12 0.25 32.18
CA GLN A 178 26.91 1.55 31.55
C GLN A 178 26.03 2.46 32.40
N ARG A 179 26.16 3.77 32.20
CA ARG A 179 25.33 4.78 32.91
C ARG A 179 24.11 5.22 32.13
N LYS A 180 24.10 4.98 30.82
CA LYS A 180 23.02 5.36 29.90
C LYS A 180 22.82 4.28 28.84
N VAL A 181 21.63 4.28 28.23
CA VAL A 181 21.33 3.51 27.02
C VAL A 181 20.79 4.40 25.91
N ASN A 182 20.90 3.96 24.67
CA ASN A 182 20.07 4.43 23.56
C ASN A 182 18.76 3.63 23.55
N TYR A 183 17.63 4.27 23.24
CA TYR A 183 16.32 3.62 23.25
C TYR A 183 15.61 3.73 21.90
N VAL A 184 14.99 2.64 21.45
CA VAL A 184 14.12 2.60 20.27
C VAL A 184 12.77 2.05 20.70
N GLY A 185 11.73 2.88 20.56
CA GLY A 185 10.35 2.51 20.87
C GLY A 185 9.49 2.50 19.61
N VAL A 186 8.80 1.40 19.36
CA VAL A 186 7.77 1.34 18.31
C VAL A 186 6.40 1.34 18.95
N SER A 187 5.48 2.18 18.44
CA SER A 187 4.10 2.22 18.95
C SER A 187 4.07 2.43 20.48
N GLN A 188 3.37 1.56 21.21
CA GLN A 188 3.33 1.50 22.67
C GLN A 188 4.72 1.42 23.32
N GLY A 189 5.73 0.89 22.62
CA GLY A 189 7.12 0.87 23.07
C GLY A 189 7.70 2.28 23.28
N ALA A 190 7.28 3.27 22.50
CA ALA A 190 7.61 4.67 22.75
C ALA A 190 6.71 5.27 23.85
N THR A 191 5.41 4.94 23.84
CA THR A 191 4.45 5.40 24.85
C THR A 191 4.86 5.04 26.28
N LYS A 192 5.38 3.83 26.51
CA LYS A 192 5.86 3.41 27.83
C LYS A 192 7.14 4.14 28.27
N LEU A 193 8.01 4.53 27.32
CA LEU A 193 9.13 5.43 27.66
C LEU A 193 8.60 6.79 28.10
N PHE A 194 7.61 7.35 27.41
CA PHE A 194 7.01 8.62 27.82
C PHE A 194 6.35 8.53 29.19
N ALA A 195 5.63 7.43 29.47
CA ALA A 195 5.06 7.17 30.78
C ALA A 195 6.12 7.10 31.89
N LEU A 196 7.20 6.36 31.64
CA LEU A 196 8.33 6.22 32.56
C LEU A 196 8.92 7.59 32.91
N LEU A 197 9.29 8.37 31.90
CA LEU A 197 9.97 9.64 32.11
C LEU A 197 9.05 10.68 32.77
N ALA A 198 7.76 10.67 32.46
CA ALA A 198 6.80 11.53 33.12
C ALA A 198 6.59 11.16 34.60
N LYS A 199 6.58 9.86 34.93
CA LYS A 199 6.38 9.35 36.30
C LYS A 199 7.63 9.34 37.16
N LYS A 200 8.79 9.07 36.55
CA LYS A 200 10.09 8.97 37.19
C LYS A 200 11.11 9.84 36.45
N PRO A 201 11.07 11.17 36.60
CA PRO A 201 11.93 12.10 35.85
C PRO A 201 13.43 11.84 36.05
N SER A 202 13.82 11.17 37.14
CA SER A 202 15.19 10.73 37.39
C SER A 202 15.73 9.73 36.37
N TYR A 203 14.87 9.13 35.53
CA TYR A 203 15.26 8.24 34.43
C TYR A 203 15.70 8.98 33.17
N ASN A 204 15.39 10.28 33.00
CA ASN A 204 15.90 11.06 31.86
C ASN A 204 17.43 10.95 31.76
N ARG A 205 18.13 11.01 32.91
CA ARG A 205 19.61 10.88 32.97
C ARG A 205 20.15 9.50 32.56
N LYS A 206 19.29 8.48 32.45
CA LYS A 206 19.65 7.11 32.04
C LYS A 206 19.43 6.88 30.54
N ILE A 207 18.80 7.83 29.83
CA ILE A 207 18.59 7.78 28.39
C ILE A 207 19.57 8.74 27.72
N ALA A 208 20.37 8.24 26.78
CA ALA A 208 21.28 9.07 25.99
C ALA A 208 20.55 9.70 24.80
N LYS A 209 19.89 8.86 24.01
CA LYS A 209 19.09 9.24 22.84
C LYS A 209 17.90 8.29 22.72
N ALA A 210 16.78 8.79 22.20
CA ALA A 210 15.59 8.00 21.96
C ALA A 210 15.09 8.16 20.52
N THR A 211 14.58 7.07 19.96
CA THR A 211 13.88 7.06 18.67
C THR A 211 12.46 6.54 18.89
N SER A 212 11.47 7.33 18.46
CA SER A 212 10.06 6.96 18.40
C SER A 212 9.69 6.58 16.96
N LEU A 213 9.19 5.37 16.75
CA LEU A 213 8.69 4.88 15.47
C LEU A 213 7.17 4.71 15.59
N GLY A 214 6.38 5.66 15.06
CA GLY A 214 4.92 5.66 15.22
C GLY A 214 4.47 5.65 16.68
N GLY A 215 5.17 6.35 17.57
CA GLY A 215 4.82 6.42 19.00
C GLY A 215 3.75 7.46 19.32
N TYR A 216 2.97 7.23 20.38
CA TYR A 216 1.88 8.12 20.80
C TYR A 216 1.90 8.45 22.30
N ARG A 217 1.37 9.63 22.70
CA ARG A 217 1.15 10.01 24.12
C ARG A 217 -0.33 10.01 24.48
N SER A 218 -1.15 10.49 23.55
CA SER A 218 -2.61 10.36 23.55
C SER A 218 -3.03 9.66 22.26
N GLY A 219 -4.31 9.57 21.92
CA GLY A 219 -4.66 9.14 20.56
C GLY A 219 -5.96 9.75 20.09
N CYS A 220 -6.13 11.04 20.36
CA CYS A 220 -7.37 11.76 20.10
C CYS A 220 -7.76 11.78 18.61
N TYR A 221 -6.75 11.79 17.72
CA TYR A 221 -6.95 11.97 16.29
C TYR A 221 -7.20 10.64 15.53
N ASN A 222 -7.29 9.51 16.23
CA ASN A 222 -7.61 8.22 15.61
C ASN A 222 -9.13 8.01 15.50
N HIS A 223 -9.68 8.24 14.31
CA HIS A 223 -11.13 8.14 14.06
C HIS A 223 -11.59 6.80 13.48
N GLN A 224 -10.69 5.90 13.07
CA GLN A 224 -11.04 4.78 12.19
C GLN A 224 -10.79 3.38 12.77
N ALA A 225 -9.75 3.16 13.58
CA ALA A 225 -9.26 1.79 13.83
C ALA A 225 -9.98 0.99 14.94
N MET A 226 -10.66 1.64 15.89
CA MET A 226 -11.25 0.94 17.06
C MET A 226 -12.49 1.64 17.64
N PHE A 227 -13.35 2.18 16.77
CA PHE A 227 -14.56 2.91 17.16
C PHE A 227 -15.54 2.06 17.98
N LEU A 228 -15.75 0.79 17.62
CA LEU A 228 -16.78 -0.06 18.23
C LEU A 228 -16.40 -0.56 19.65
N PRO A 229 -15.20 -1.11 19.91
CA PRO A 229 -14.76 -1.43 21.28
C PRO A 229 -14.74 -0.20 22.19
N SER A 230 -14.34 0.95 21.66
CA SER A 230 -14.34 2.22 22.39
C SER A 230 -15.75 2.66 22.78
N ILE A 231 -16.76 2.49 21.91
CA ILE A 231 -18.16 2.80 22.24
C ILE A 231 -18.70 1.84 23.30
N LEU A 232 -18.43 0.54 23.16
CA LEU A 232 -18.95 -0.49 24.07
C LEU A 232 -18.33 -0.36 25.46
N SER A 233 -17.02 -0.04 25.55
CA SER A 233 -16.33 0.37 26.78
C SER A 233 -17.06 1.51 27.48
N GLN A 234 -17.59 2.46 26.74
CA GLN A 234 -18.17 3.66 27.31
C GLN A 234 -19.60 3.47 27.77
N ALA A 235 -20.37 2.64 27.06
CA ALA A 235 -21.71 2.29 27.48
C ALA A 235 -21.68 1.40 28.74
N PHE A 236 -20.80 0.41 28.79
CA PHE A 236 -20.86 -0.68 29.76
C PHE A 236 -19.69 -0.74 30.75
N GLY A 237 -18.62 0.04 30.57
CA GLY A 237 -17.42 -0.02 31.40
C GLY A 237 -16.75 -1.39 31.37
N ASP A 238 -16.22 -1.81 32.51
CA ASP A 238 -15.50 -3.07 32.70
C ASP A 238 -16.35 -4.32 32.32
N PHE A 239 -17.68 -4.25 32.40
CA PHE A 239 -18.60 -5.38 32.18
C PHE A 239 -18.52 -5.97 30.77
N PHE A 240 -18.39 -5.13 29.74
CA PHE A 240 -18.30 -5.60 28.34
C PHE A 240 -17.02 -6.39 28.09
N PHE A 241 -15.92 -5.95 28.69
CA PHE A 241 -14.64 -6.58 28.46
C PHE A 241 -14.37 -7.78 29.39
N GLU A 242 -15.00 -7.85 30.56
CA GLU A 242 -15.00 -9.04 31.41
C GLU A 242 -15.67 -10.25 30.71
N MET A 243 -16.58 -9.98 29.77
CA MET A 243 -17.17 -10.99 28.88
C MET A 243 -16.21 -11.43 27.76
N ILE A 244 -15.32 -10.53 27.29
CA ILE A 244 -14.31 -10.83 26.26
C ILE A 244 -13.05 -11.48 26.88
N SER A 245 -12.65 -11.10 28.09
CA SER A 245 -11.42 -11.57 28.75
C SER A 245 -11.40 -13.08 29.00
N LYS A 246 -12.57 -13.72 29.09
CA LYS A 246 -12.70 -15.19 29.19
C LYS A 246 -12.30 -15.93 27.92
N THR A 247 -12.11 -15.22 26.81
CA THR A 247 -11.63 -15.79 25.55
C THR A 247 -10.15 -15.46 25.39
N HIS A 248 -9.27 -16.47 25.39
CA HIS A 248 -7.81 -16.35 25.23
C HIS A 248 -7.38 -15.83 23.84
N LEU A 249 -7.92 -14.69 23.39
CA LEU A 249 -7.75 -14.15 22.04
C LEU A 249 -6.47 -13.32 21.85
N LEU A 250 -5.95 -12.73 22.94
CA LEU A 250 -4.84 -11.77 22.86
C LEU A 250 -3.46 -12.44 22.72
N ASN A 251 -3.37 -13.74 22.98
CA ASN A 251 -2.17 -14.54 22.84
C ASN A 251 -2.50 -15.81 22.03
N ARG A 252 -2.39 -15.73 20.70
CA ARG A 252 -2.66 -16.85 19.79
C ARG A 252 -1.67 -16.91 18.64
N ASP A 253 -1.39 -18.13 18.21
CA ASP A 253 -0.74 -18.39 16.94
C ASP A 253 -1.77 -18.26 15.80
N ILE A 254 -1.53 -17.32 14.89
CA ILE A 254 -2.36 -17.07 13.70
C ILE A 254 -1.61 -17.40 12.40
N SER A 255 -0.48 -18.10 12.47
CA SER A 255 0.34 -18.52 11.31
C SER A 255 -0.46 -19.28 10.25
N PHE A 256 -1.48 -20.05 10.67
CA PHE A 256 -2.38 -20.80 9.77
C PHE A 256 -3.09 -19.90 8.74
N ILE A 257 -3.29 -18.61 9.05
CA ILE A 257 -3.93 -17.65 8.12
C ILE A 257 -3.07 -17.49 6.85
N SER A 258 -1.75 -17.67 6.93
CA SER A 258 -0.85 -17.60 5.76
C SER A 258 -1.14 -18.66 4.69
N ARG A 259 -2.00 -19.64 4.98
CA ARG A 259 -2.36 -20.74 4.07
C ARG A 259 -3.51 -20.38 3.13
N ILE A 260 -4.24 -19.28 3.40
CA ILE A 260 -5.33 -18.81 2.54
C ILE A 260 -5.11 -17.32 2.20
N PRO A 261 -4.78 -16.96 0.94
CA PRO A 261 -4.41 -15.59 0.57
C PRO A 261 -5.44 -14.52 0.96
N LYS A 262 -6.74 -14.77 0.73
CA LYS A 262 -7.80 -13.78 0.96
C LYS A 262 -8.08 -13.50 2.45
N PRO A 263 -8.17 -14.51 3.33
CA PRO A 263 -8.18 -14.29 4.79
C PRO A 263 -6.91 -13.64 5.33
N CYS A 264 -5.74 -13.92 4.76
CA CYS A 264 -4.48 -13.27 5.15
C CYS A 264 -4.48 -11.79 4.81
N GLU A 265 -4.83 -11.44 3.57
CA GLU A 265 -5.02 -10.06 3.13
C GLU A 265 -6.07 -9.34 3.99
N PHE A 266 -7.23 -9.97 4.22
CA PHE A 266 -8.30 -9.40 5.06
C PHE A 266 -7.83 -9.15 6.50
N THR A 267 -7.11 -10.10 7.10
CA THR A 267 -6.58 -9.97 8.47
C THR A 267 -5.51 -8.88 8.54
N CYS A 268 -4.60 -8.82 7.56
CA CYS A 268 -3.58 -7.78 7.51
C CYS A 268 -4.22 -6.38 7.40
N VAL A 269 -5.19 -6.21 6.51
CA VAL A 269 -5.79 -4.89 6.26
C VAL A 269 -6.78 -4.47 7.34
N ASN A 270 -7.67 -5.37 7.77
CA ASN A 270 -8.81 -5.00 8.63
C ASN A 270 -8.55 -5.26 10.12
N ILE A 271 -7.63 -6.15 10.48
CA ILE A 271 -7.36 -6.53 11.88
C ILE A 271 -6.01 -5.96 12.33
N LEU A 272 -4.99 -6.07 11.49
CA LEU A 272 -3.64 -5.58 11.78
C LEU A 272 -3.41 -4.15 11.28
N GLY A 273 -4.31 -3.55 10.51
CA GLY A 273 -4.21 -2.14 10.11
C GLY A 273 -3.12 -1.83 9.08
N PHE A 274 -2.72 -2.81 8.26
CA PHE A 274 -1.92 -2.55 7.06
C PHE A 274 -2.79 -1.85 6.00
N GLN A 275 -2.38 -0.67 5.53
CA GLN A 275 -3.00 0.04 4.41
C GLN A 275 -2.67 -0.57 3.05
N SER A 276 -1.55 -1.31 2.98
CA SER A 276 -1.07 -1.94 1.76
C SER A 276 -0.21 -3.15 2.09
N ASP A 277 -0.18 -4.12 1.18
CA ASP A 277 0.75 -5.24 1.19
C ASP A 277 2.15 -4.88 0.66
N TYR A 278 2.34 -3.65 0.17
CA TYR A 278 3.57 -3.17 -0.44
C TYR A 278 4.81 -3.46 0.39
N TYR A 279 4.75 -3.25 1.70
CA TYR A 279 5.86 -3.47 2.62
C TYR A 279 5.76 -4.82 3.33
N LEU A 280 4.71 -5.61 3.12
CA LEU A 280 4.52 -6.88 3.82
C LEU A 280 5.06 -8.06 3.02
N ASN A 281 5.80 -8.95 3.67
CA ASN A 281 6.19 -10.22 3.07
C ASN A 281 5.15 -11.31 3.37
N PHE A 282 4.09 -11.40 2.55
CA PHE A 282 3.04 -12.41 2.76
C PHE A 282 3.56 -13.84 2.84
N SER A 283 4.65 -14.13 2.12
CA SER A 283 5.30 -15.44 2.14
C SER A 283 5.76 -15.86 3.53
N ARG A 284 6.15 -14.88 4.36
CA ARG A 284 6.62 -15.01 5.74
C ARG A 284 5.53 -14.77 6.77
N PHE A 285 4.27 -14.60 6.36
CA PHE A 285 3.17 -14.38 7.33
C PHE A 285 3.03 -15.54 8.32
N GLY A 286 3.42 -16.77 7.95
CA GLY A 286 3.52 -17.88 8.90
C GLY A 286 4.44 -17.56 10.09
N VAL A 287 5.62 -16.99 9.81
CA VAL A 287 6.58 -16.51 10.83
C VAL A 287 5.97 -15.36 11.64
N TYR A 288 5.37 -14.37 10.98
CA TYR A 288 4.79 -13.21 11.66
C TYR A 288 3.63 -13.59 12.59
N GLY A 289 2.69 -14.38 12.08
CA GLY A 289 1.51 -14.85 12.81
C GLY A 289 1.84 -15.82 13.95
N ARG A 290 3.01 -16.47 13.91
CA ARG A 290 3.51 -17.29 15.02
C ARG A 290 3.76 -16.44 16.27
N PHE A 291 4.35 -15.26 16.11
CA PHE A 291 4.81 -14.40 17.21
C PHE A 291 3.92 -13.19 17.49
N PHE A 292 2.91 -12.93 16.66
CA PHE A 292 1.96 -11.84 16.82
C PHE A 292 0.52 -12.34 16.60
N PRO A 293 -0.46 -12.06 17.50
CA PRO A 293 -0.33 -11.28 18.73
C PRO A 293 0.25 -12.10 19.90
N ALA A 294 1.03 -11.44 20.75
CA ALA A 294 1.80 -12.07 21.83
C ALA A 294 1.21 -11.91 23.23
N GLY A 295 0.09 -11.20 23.39
CA GLY A 295 -0.58 -10.97 24.68
C GLY A 295 -0.48 -9.53 25.17
N THR A 296 -1.51 -9.08 25.89
CA THR A 296 -1.50 -7.87 26.74
C THR A 296 -2.65 -7.97 27.75
N SER A 297 -2.70 -7.09 28.74
CA SER A 297 -3.85 -7.03 29.64
C SER A 297 -5.03 -6.36 28.96
N LEU A 298 -6.22 -6.77 29.37
CA LEU A 298 -7.43 -6.09 28.97
C LEU A 298 -7.44 -4.62 29.42
N LYS A 299 -6.97 -4.36 30.63
CA LYS A 299 -6.90 -3.02 31.19
C LYS A 299 -6.00 -2.08 30.39
N ASN A 300 -4.96 -2.59 29.73
CA ASN A 300 -4.13 -1.81 28.84
C ASN A 300 -4.89 -1.40 27.55
N LEU A 301 -5.71 -2.29 26.99
CA LEU A 301 -6.58 -1.95 25.86
C LEU A 301 -7.66 -0.93 26.26
N LEU A 302 -8.22 -1.06 27.47
CA LEU A 302 -9.16 -0.10 28.03
C LEU A 302 -8.52 1.28 28.24
N TRP A 303 -7.29 1.32 28.77
CA TRP A 303 -6.54 2.56 28.92
C TRP A 303 -6.36 3.25 27.56
N MET A 304 -6.01 2.49 26.52
CA MET A 304 -5.87 3.01 25.16
C MET A 304 -7.20 3.58 24.64
N ALA A 305 -8.32 2.89 24.86
CA ALA A 305 -9.65 3.38 24.51
C ALA A 305 -10.03 4.68 25.26
N GLN A 306 -9.66 4.80 26.54
CA GLN A 306 -9.84 6.03 27.31
C GLN A 306 -9.01 7.19 26.73
N SER A 307 -7.77 6.90 26.35
CA SER A 307 -6.84 7.87 25.75
C SER A 307 -7.34 8.46 24.43
N TRP A 308 -8.17 7.74 23.67
CA TRP A 308 -8.71 8.22 22.38
C TRP A 308 -9.86 9.20 22.48
N ARG A 309 -10.58 9.23 23.60
CA ARG A 309 -11.73 10.13 23.76
C ARG A 309 -11.51 11.23 24.79
N PHE A 310 -10.82 10.93 25.89
CA PHE A 310 -10.55 11.89 26.97
C PHE A 310 -9.16 12.55 26.85
N GLY A 311 -8.25 11.97 26.06
CA GLY A 311 -6.92 12.54 25.78
C GLY A 311 -6.90 13.62 24.71
N CYS A 312 -8.04 14.22 24.35
CA CYS A 312 -8.13 15.25 23.29
C CYS A 312 -7.54 16.61 23.64
N ASP A 313 -7.16 16.81 24.90
CA ASP A 313 -6.26 17.89 25.30
C ASP A 313 -4.77 17.55 25.09
N GLY A 314 -4.47 16.33 24.60
CA GLY A 314 -3.16 15.77 24.36
C GLY A 314 -2.42 15.29 25.60
N ASN A 315 -3.08 15.27 26.77
CA ASN A 315 -2.45 14.84 28.01
C ASN A 315 -2.54 13.32 28.21
N MET A 316 -1.40 12.70 28.48
CA MET A 316 -1.31 11.33 28.98
C MET A 316 -1.80 11.30 30.44
N ARG A 317 -2.59 10.29 30.81
CA ARG A 317 -3.20 10.16 32.12
C ARG A 317 -3.07 8.75 32.68
N GLU A 318 -3.24 8.65 33.99
CA GLU A 318 -3.54 7.40 34.66
C GLU A 318 -4.88 6.80 34.20
N PHE A 319 -5.12 5.53 34.53
CA PHE A 319 -6.36 4.83 34.18
C PHE A 319 -7.58 5.41 34.92
N ASP A 320 -8.67 5.68 34.21
CA ASP A 320 -9.96 6.10 34.80
C ASP A 320 -10.79 4.88 35.23
N TYR A 321 -10.86 4.60 36.53
CA TYR A 321 -11.67 3.51 37.09
C TYR A 321 -13.17 3.83 37.13
N ASP A 322 -13.54 5.10 36.97
CA ASP A 322 -14.92 5.59 37.00
C ASP A 322 -15.42 5.95 35.58
N HIS A 323 -14.73 5.45 34.54
CA HIS A 323 -15.10 5.67 33.15
C HIS A 323 -16.43 4.99 32.78
N GLY A 324 -17.17 5.59 31.85
CA GLY A 324 -18.41 5.04 31.29
C GLY A 324 -19.70 5.63 31.88
N LEU A 325 -20.78 5.59 31.09
CA LEU A 325 -22.04 6.24 31.43
C LEU A 325 -22.72 5.61 32.65
N ILE A 326 -22.73 4.27 32.72
CA ILE A 326 -23.36 3.52 33.82
C ILE A 326 -22.62 3.74 35.14
N PRO A 327 -21.29 3.54 35.24
CA PRO A 327 -20.50 3.90 36.42
C PRO A 327 -20.76 5.30 36.95
N ARG A 328 -20.71 6.31 36.08
CA ARG A 328 -20.92 7.72 36.47
C ARG A 328 -22.35 7.99 36.91
N LEU A 329 -23.34 7.35 36.27
CA LEU A 329 -24.74 7.43 36.70
C LEU A 329 -24.94 6.81 38.08
N LEU A 330 -24.39 5.62 38.33
CA LEU A 330 -24.47 4.96 39.64
C LEU A 330 -23.80 5.79 40.74
N MET A 331 -22.67 6.42 40.45
CA MET A 331 -22.03 7.38 41.37
C MET A 331 -22.92 8.59 41.64
N LYS A 332 -23.52 9.18 40.60
CA LYS A 332 -24.43 10.32 40.75
C LYS A 332 -25.69 9.98 41.56
N LEU A 333 -26.15 8.73 41.49
CA LEU A 333 -27.28 8.22 42.26
C LEU A 333 -26.89 7.75 43.68
N GLY A 334 -25.62 7.84 44.07
CA GLY A 334 -25.12 7.36 45.37
C GLY A 334 -25.10 5.83 45.51
N LEU A 335 -25.25 5.09 44.40
CA LEU A 335 -25.28 3.62 44.36
C LEU A 335 -23.89 3.01 44.17
N ARG A 336 -22.85 3.83 43.96
CA ARG A 336 -21.46 3.42 43.76
C ARG A 336 -20.50 4.50 44.28
N SER A 337 -19.44 4.10 44.98
CA SER A 337 -18.32 4.98 45.34
C SER A 337 -17.35 5.21 44.18
N SER A 338 -16.67 6.36 44.16
CA SER A 338 -15.61 6.65 43.18
C SER A 338 -14.38 5.80 43.46
N LYS A 339 -13.98 4.98 42.49
CA LYS A 339 -12.74 4.19 42.56
C LYS A 339 -11.51 5.04 42.27
N ASN A 340 -11.64 6.10 41.47
CA ASN A 340 -10.55 7.05 41.27
C ASN A 340 -10.19 7.75 42.59
N LEU A 341 -11.19 8.16 43.36
CA LEU A 341 -10.97 8.80 44.65
C LEU A 341 -10.26 7.85 45.63
N GLU A 342 -10.66 6.59 45.66
CA GLU A 342 -10.00 5.55 46.47
C GLU A 342 -8.54 5.34 46.05
N LYS A 343 -8.27 5.29 44.75
CA LYS A 343 -6.94 4.94 44.21
C LYS A 343 -5.97 6.11 44.12
N TYR A 344 -6.45 7.31 43.78
CA TYR A 344 -5.62 8.49 43.51
C TYR A 344 -5.85 9.63 44.50
N GLY A 345 -6.88 9.56 45.35
CA GLY A 345 -7.30 10.69 46.18
C GLY A 345 -8.03 11.80 45.40
N THR A 346 -8.28 11.60 44.11
CA THR A 346 -8.97 12.56 43.21
C THR A 346 -10.04 11.85 42.39
N THR A 347 -11.11 12.56 42.03
CA THR A 347 -12.18 12.00 41.19
C THR A 347 -11.76 11.84 39.72
N GLU A 348 -10.79 12.63 39.28
CA GLU A 348 -10.19 12.55 37.94
C GLU A 348 -8.84 11.83 38.01
N PRO A 349 -8.48 11.04 36.99
CA PRO A 349 -7.18 10.38 36.93
C PRO A 349 -6.03 11.42 36.78
N PRO A 350 -4.92 11.27 37.52
CA PRO A 350 -3.78 12.17 37.43
C PRO A 350 -3.19 12.30 36.02
N ILE A 351 -2.77 13.51 35.67
CA ILE A 351 -2.05 13.82 34.42
C ILE A 351 -0.56 13.48 34.57
N LEU A 352 0.02 12.88 33.53
CA LEU A 352 1.46 12.66 33.40
C LEU A 352 2.08 13.85 32.66
N ASP A 353 2.67 14.78 33.42
CA ASP A 353 3.20 16.04 32.89
C ASP A 353 4.28 15.79 31.83
N ALA A 354 4.09 16.39 30.65
CA ALA A 354 5.05 16.35 29.55
C ALA A 354 6.38 17.03 29.90
N LYS A 355 6.35 18.04 30.77
CA LYS A 355 7.54 18.80 31.20
C LYS A 355 8.56 17.96 31.95
N ASN A 356 8.14 16.81 32.47
CA ASN A 356 9.02 15.86 33.15
C ASN A 356 9.87 15.04 32.17
N ILE A 357 9.61 15.13 30.87
CA ILE A 357 10.32 14.40 29.83
C ILE A 357 11.36 15.33 29.20
N ASP A 358 12.63 14.97 29.34
CA ASP A 358 13.77 15.73 28.85
C ASP A 358 14.80 14.76 28.23
N ILE A 359 14.66 14.50 26.94
CA ILE A 359 15.47 13.56 26.18
C ILE A 359 15.73 14.05 24.75
N ASP A 360 16.88 13.67 24.18
CA ASP A 360 17.16 13.82 22.75
C ASP A 360 16.33 12.81 21.95
N LEU A 361 15.16 13.26 21.48
CA LEU A 361 14.17 12.44 20.79
C LEU A 361 14.19 12.69 19.28
N LYS A 362 14.26 11.59 18.51
CA LYS A 362 13.93 11.55 17.08
C LYS A 362 12.60 10.83 16.87
N MET A 363 11.79 11.33 15.94
CA MET A 363 10.48 10.76 15.65
C MET A 363 10.38 10.41 14.16
N TYR A 364 9.99 9.17 13.88
CA TYR A 364 9.63 8.71 12.55
C TYR A 364 8.14 8.42 12.51
N TYR A 365 7.49 8.91 11.47
CA TYR A 365 6.05 8.79 11.25
C TYR A 365 5.76 8.63 9.77
N SER A 366 4.60 8.06 9.43
CA SER A 366 4.23 7.74 8.05
C SER A 366 2.85 8.27 7.70
N ASP A 367 2.66 8.64 6.43
CA ASP A 367 1.36 9.03 5.88
C ASP A 367 0.34 7.87 5.91
N GLY A 368 0.82 6.62 5.91
CA GLY A 368 -0.01 5.42 5.98
C GLY A 368 -0.32 4.92 7.40
N ASP A 369 0.16 5.61 8.44
CA ASP A 369 -0.04 5.19 9.81
C ASP A 369 -1.43 5.59 10.34
N ILE A 370 -2.40 4.69 10.18
CA ILE A 370 -3.77 4.90 10.69
C ILE A 370 -3.90 4.70 12.21
N LEU A 371 -2.88 4.15 12.88
CA LEU A 371 -2.92 3.97 14.34
C LEU A 371 -2.43 5.22 15.05
N VAL A 372 -1.39 5.86 14.51
CA VAL A 372 -0.81 7.11 15.01
C VAL A 372 -0.73 8.10 13.86
N PRO A 373 -1.82 8.85 13.61
CA PRO A 373 -1.88 9.79 12.51
C PRO A 373 -0.96 11.00 12.75
N LEU A 374 -0.74 11.80 11.70
CA LEU A 374 0.19 12.92 11.68
C LEU A 374 -0.05 13.93 12.81
N GLU A 375 -1.33 14.18 13.11
CA GLU A 375 -1.79 15.09 14.15
C GLU A 375 -1.29 14.67 15.54
N GLU A 376 -1.25 13.37 15.83
CA GLU A 376 -0.74 12.85 17.09
C GLU A 376 0.78 13.06 17.19
N THR A 377 1.50 12.84 16.08
CA THR A 377 2.95 13.10 16.00
C THR A 377 3.27 14.57 16.25
N PHE A 378 2.54 15.49 15.60
CA PHE A 378 2.75 16.93 15.80
C PHE A 378 2.34 17.39 17.19
N LYS A 379 1.37 16.74 17.82
CA LYS A 379 1.03 17.02 19.23
C LYS A 379 2.19 16.65 20.15
N ILE A 380 2.79 15.47 19.98
CA ILE A 380 3.97 15.06 20.76
C ILE A 380 5.15 15.99 20.52
N GLN A 381 5.38 16.38 19.26
CA GLN A 381 6.42 17.34 18.90
C GLN A 381 6.27 18.63 19.72
N LYS A 382 5.05 19.18 19.77
CA LYS A 382 4.75 20.40 20.51
C LYS A 382 4.90 20.21 22.02
N ASP A 383 4.36 19.12 22.57
CA ASP A 383 4.32 18.89 24.02
C ASP A 383 5.71 18.62 24.61
N LEU A 384 6.58 17.95 23.84
CA LEU A 384 7.94 17.59 24.25
C LEU A 384 9.01 18.55 23.70
N ASN A 385 8.60 19.63 23.01
CA ASN A 385 9.50 20.59 22.35
C ASN A 385 10.54 19.91 21.43
N VAL A 386 10.11 18.92 20.64
CA VAL A 386 11.00 18.20 19.71
C VAL A 386 11.38 19.12 18.55
N PRO A 387 12.68 19.34 18.28
CA PRO A 387 13.11 20.16 17.15
C PRO A 387 12.58 19.61 15.82
N GLY A 388 12.13 20.48 14.91
CA GLY A 388 11.61 20.06 13.60
C GLY A 388 12.60 19.20 12.79
N LYS A 389 13.92 19.43 12.93
CA LYS A 389 14.96 18.60 12.29
C LYS A 389 15.03 17.14 12.77
N ASN A 390 14.42 16.85 13.93
CA ASN A 390 14.34 15.51 14.51
C ASN A 390 13.03 14.80 14.12
N LEU A 391 12.18 15.45 13.31
CA LEU A 391 11.02 14.83 12.68
C LEU A 391 11.39 14.24 11.32
N HIS A 392 11.09 12.96 11.14
CA HIS A 392 11.41 12.20 9.94
C HIS A 392 10.15 11.58 9.36
N ARG A 393 9.57 12.24 8.36
CA ARG A 393 8.39 11.77 7.63
C ARG A 393 8.76 10.67 6.64
N ILE A 394 7.94 9.63 6.57
CA ILE A 394 7.89 8.64 5.49
C ILE A 394 6.70 9.03 4.62
N PRO A 395 6.90 9.72 3.49
CA PRO A 395 5.81 10.25 2.66
C PRO A 395 5.22 9.17 1.73
N ASP A 396 4.84 8.03 2.32
CA ASP A 396 4.26 6.89 1.60
C ASP A 396 3.05 6.35 2.36
N TRP A 397 1.85 6.56 1.80
CA TRP A 397 0.58 6.09 2.38
C TRP A 397 0.50 4.55 2.50
N ARG A 398 1.36 3.81 1.78
CA ARG A 398 1.44 2.34 1.87
C ARG A 398 2.24 1.88 3.09
N PHE A 399 3.14 2.73 3.60
CA PHE A 399 3.91 2.43 4.80
C PHE A 399 3.02 2.59 6.03
N SER A 400 2.51 1.48 6.53
CA SER A 400 1.56 1.38 7.63
C SER A 400 2.24 1.29 8.99
N HIS A 401 1.47 1.39 10.07
CA HIS A 401 2.00 1.34 11.44
C HIS A 401 2.93 0.13 11.71
N PHE A 402 2.49 -1.07 11.31
CA PHE A 402 3.28 -2.28 11.54
C PHE A 402 4.53 -2.35 10.67
N ASN A 403 4.67 -1.54 9.62
CA ASN A 403 5.87 -1.52 8.78
C ASN A 403 7.12 -0.97 9.46
N PHE A 404 6.97 -0.29 10.60
CA PHE A 404 8.11 0.02 11.48
C PHE A 404 8.81 -1.23 12.01
N VAL A 405 8.11 -2.36 12.11
CA VAL A 405 8.63 -3.63 12.64
C VAL A 405 8.61 -4.75 11.60
N ILE A 406 7.49 -4.95 10.91
CA ILE A 406 7.31 -5.99 9.91
C ILE A 406 7.36 -5.34 8.54
N ARG A 407 8.50 -5.49 7.87
CA ARG A 407 8.59 -5.11 6.47
C ARG A 407 9.54 -6.02 5.71
N LYS A 408 9.17 -6.38 4.48
CA LYS A 408 10.21 -6.76 3.50
C LYS A 408 11.18 -5.59 3.39
N GLY A 409 12.42 -5.88 3.00
CA GLY A 409 13.33 -4.80 2.60
C GLY A 409 12.66 -3.86 1.60
N PRO A 410 13.18 -2.65 1.38
CA PRO A 410 12.66 -1.84 0.30
C PRO A 410 12.71 -2.71 -0.95
N HIS A 411 11.57 -3.26 -1.36
CA HIS A 411 11.19 -3.11 -2.73
C HIS A 411 10.90 -1.63 -2.79
N ALA A 412 11.93 -0.88 -3.09
CA ALA A 412 11.70 0.36 -3.77
C ALA A 412 10.95 -0.04 -5.04
N ILE A 413 9.63 0.13 -5.02
CA ILE A 413 8.86 0.16 -6.26
C ILE A 413 9.27 1.39 -7.08
N ASP A 414 9.91 2.38 -6.44
CA ASP A 414 10.68 3.41 -7.13
C ASP A 414 11.88 2.78 -7.88
N GLU A 415 12.50 1.71 -7.36
CA GLU A 415 13.69 1.06 -7.92
C GLU A 415 13.40 -0.14 -8.83
N HIS A 416 12.22 -0.76 -8.92
CA HIS A 416 12.11 -1.97 -9.77
C HIS A 416 12.36 -1.69 -11.27
N GLY A 417 11.85 -0.56 -11.80
CA GLY A 417 12.16 -0.15 -13.17
C GLY A 417 13.64 0.19 -13.35
N GLU A 418 14.19 1.01 -12.43
CA GLU A 418 15.61 1.38 -12.41
C GLU A 418 16.53 0.16 -12.29
N GLU A 419 16.35 -0.68 -11.27
CA GLU A 419 17.06 -1.94 -11.06
C GLU A 419 16.97 -2.83 -12.28
N LEU A 420 15.78 -3.01 -12.88
CA LEU A 420 15.65 -3.84 -14.08
C LEU A 420 16.47 -3.27 -15.24
N ILE A 421 16.50 -1.95 -15.41
CA ILE A 421 17.25 -1.27 -16.47
C ILE A 421 18.77 -1.34 -16.18
N VAL A 422 19.19 -0.95 -14.97
CA VAL A 422 20.59 -0.86 -14.53
C VAL A 422 21.22 -2.25 -14.43
N SER A 423 20.50 -3.26 -13.91
CA SER A 423 21.00 -4.65 -13.85
C SER A 423 21.24 -5.26 -15.23
N ARG A 424 20.61 -4.73 -16.28
CA ARG A 424 20.81 -5.13 -17.68
C ARG A 424 21.88 -4.28 -18.40
N GLY A 425 22.59 -3.42 -17.67
CA GLY A 425 23.69 -2.61 -18.19
C GLY A 425 23.25 -1.38 -18.98
N TYR A 426 22.03 -0.89 -18.75
CA TYR A 426 21.54 0.37 -19.33
C TYR A 426 21.59 1.48 -18.29
N ASN A 427 21.81 2.72 -18.75
CA ASN A 427 21.68 3.89 -17.90
C ASN A 427 20.21 4.23 -17.66
N PHE A 428 19.94 4.94 -16.57
CA PHE A 428 18.61 5.33 -16.15
C PHE A 428 18.59 6.77 -15.61
N SER A 429 17.51 7.50 -15.86
CA SER A 429 17.20 8.75 -15.17
C SER A 429 15.70 8.95 -14.95
N ARG A 430 15.35 9.63 -13.86
CA ARG A 430 13.98 10.06 -13.52
C ARG A 430 13.81 11.54 -13.81
N HIS A 431 12.63 11.90 -14.28
CA HIS A 431 12.27 13.29 -14.57
C HIS A 431 10.89 13.57 -14.01
N GLU A 432 10.78 14.53 -13.08
CA GLU A 432 9.49 14.94 -12.49
C GLU A 432 8.97 16.19 -13.20
N LEU A 433 7.75 16.10 -13.74
CA LEU A 433 7.08 17.17 -14.46
C LEU A 433 5.88 17.65 -13.67
N VAL A 434 5.66 18.96 -13.59
CA VAL A 434 4.43 19.56 -13.06
C VAL A 434 3.57 19.98 -14.23
N MET A 435 2.44 19.31 -14.41
CA MET A 435 1.48 19.56 -15.48
C MET A 435 0.75 20.89 -15.26
N THR A 436 0.25 21.49 -16.34
CA THR A 436 -0.49 22.77 -16.27
C THR A 436 -1.72 22.76 -15.37
N ASP A 437 -2.29 21.59 -15.10
CA ASP A 437 -3.43 21.39 -14.21
C ASP A 437 -3.07 20.85 -12.81
N GLY A 438 -1.78 20.88 -12.45
CA GLY A 438 -1.30 20.65 -11.07
C GLY A 438 -0.87 19.21 -10.76
N TYR A 439 -1.07 18.26 -11.67
CA TYR A 439 -0.53 16.91 -11.51
C TYR A 439 0.99 16.91 -11.59
N ARG A 440 1.66 16.20 -10.67
CA ARG A 440 3.07 15.87 -10.80
C ARG A 440 3.20 14.46 -11.36
N ILE A 441 3.84 14.35 -12.50
CA ILE A 441 4.07 13.07 -13.20
C ILE A 441 5.57 12.85 -13.33
N GLU A 442 6.04 11.73 -12.81
CA GLU A 442 7.39 11.24 -13.02
C GLU A 442 7.45 10.38 -14.28
N ILE A 443 8.42 10.63 -15.16
CA ILE A 443 8.71 9.83 -16.35
C ILE A 443 10.14 9.28 -16.26
N HIS A 444 10.40 8.19 -16.98
CA HIS A 444 11.68 7.48 -16.92
C HIS A 444 12.38 7.51 -18.28
N ARG A 445 13.71 7.51 -18.25
CA ARG A 445 14.56 7.47 -19.44
C ARG A 445 15.57 6.34 -19.30
N MET A 446 15.82 5.61 -20.39
CA MET A 446 16.88 4.60 -20.47
C MET A 446 17.65 4.68 -21.78
N TRP A 447 18.96 4.45 -21.72
CA TRP A 447 19.84 4.49 -22.90
C TRP A 447 21.11 3.67 -22.68
N GLN A 448 21.84 3.40 -23.77
CA GLN A 448 23.24 2.97 -23.71
C GLN A 448 24.15 4.16 -24.03
N GLU A 449 25.35 4.25 -23.47
CA GLU A 449 26.28 5.37 -23.72
C GLU A 449 26.45 5.70 -25.22
N LYS A 450 26.53 4.66 -26.07
CA LYS A 450 26.63 4.81 -27.53
C LYS A 450 25.46 5.59 -28.16
N ALA A 451 24.27 5.57 -27.55
CA ALA A 451 23.07 6.24 -28.05
C ALA A 451 23.23 7.77 -28.10
N ARG A 452 24.00 8.35 -27.16
CA ARG A 452 24.26 9.80 -27.08
C ARG A 452 25.03 10.35 -28.29
N ASN A 453 25.71 9.46 -29.02
CA ASN A 453 26.49 9.81 -30.21
C ASN A 453 25.79 9.44 -31.52
N THR A 454 24.50 9.05 -31.47
CA THR A 454 23.73 8.72 -32.66
C THR A 454 22.88 9.91 -33.11
N SER A 455 22.60 10.00 -34.41
CA SER A 455 21.63 10.94 -34.98
C SER A 455 20.19 10.40 -34.94
N LEU A 456 19.93 9.35 -34.16
CA LEU A 456 18.62 8.71 -34.11
C LEU A 456 17.66 9.55 -33.26
N LEU A 457 16.42 9.69 -33.71
CA LEU A 457 15.39 10.39 -32.94
C LEU A 457 15.01 9.58 -31.69
N PRO A 458 14.72 10.22 -30.54
CA PRO A 458 14.29 9.54 -29.33
C PRO A 458 13.05 8.68 -29.57
N VAL A 459 12.95 7.55 -28.88
CA VAL A 459 11.78 6.68 -28.89
C VAL A 459 10.99 6.90 -27.61
N VAL A 460 9.75 7.38 -27.75
CA VAL A 460 8.83 7.62 -26.64
C VAL A 460 7.80 6.51 -26.59
N ILE A 461 7.75 5.78 -25.48
CA ILE A 461 6.78 4.71 -25.24
C ILE A 461 5.68 5.22 -24.33
N GLY A 462 4.47 5.33 -24.88
CA GLY A 462 3.31 5.88 -24.17
C GLY A 462 2.73 4.92 -23.14
N ALA A 463 2.40 5.43 -21.95
CA ALA A 463 1.82 4.65 -20.85
C ALA A 463 0.59 3.81 -21.24
N HIS A 464 0.54 2.57 -20.73
CA HIS A 464 -0.57 1.63 -20.89
C HIS A 464 -1.69 1.89 -19.86
N LEU A 465 -2.93 1.51 -20.19
CA LEU A 465 -4.03 1.55 -19.22
C LEU A 465 -3.75 0.62 -18.04
N PHE A 466 -3.92 1.12 -16.81
CA PHE A 466 -3.51 0.46 -15.57
C PHE A 466 -2.00 0.18 -15.45
N GLY A 467 -1.19 0.47 -16.47
CA GLY A 467 0.23 0.22 -16.48
C GLY A 467 1.04 1.36 -15.90
N THR A 468 2.22 1.04 -15.38
CA THR A 468 3.31 1.99 -15.23
C THR A 468 4.39 1.70 -16.27
N SER A 469 5.27 2.66 -16.52
CA SER A 469 6.50 2.53 -17.31
C SER A 469 7.30 1.25 -17.02
N ALA A 470 7.27 0.73 -15.79
CA ALA A 470 7.93 -0.52 -15.42
C ALA A 470 7.47 -1.75 -16.24
N ILE A 471 6.26 -1.71 -16.83
CA ILE A 471 5.75 -2.80 -17.68
C ILE A 471 6.62 -2.98 -18.93
N TYR A 472 7.19 -1.89 -19.43
CA TYR A 472 8.02 -1.88 -20.63
C TYR A 472 9.44 -2.38 -20.39
N VAL A 473 9.81 -2.64 -19.14
CA VAL A 473 11.12 -3.19 -18.76
C VAL A 473 10.98 -4.47 -17.93
N SER A 474 9.75 -5.01 -17.86
CA SER A 474 9.42 -6.17 -17.03
C SER A 474 9.96 -7.50 -17.55
N ASP A 475 10.48 -7.55 -18.77
CA ASP A 475 11.14 -8.72 -19.37
C ASP A 475 12.33 -8.28 -20.24
N ASP A 476 13.31 -9.15 -20.44
CA ASP A 476 14.67 -8.80 -20.88
C ASP A 476 14.78 -8.64 -22.41
N HIS A 477 13.80 -9.19 -23.11
CA HIS A 477 13.86 -9.44 -24.55
C HIS A 477 12.86 -8.60 -25.35
N VAL A 478 12.11 -7.71 -24.69
CA VAL A 478 10.88 -7.14 -25.24
C VAL A 478 10.80 -5.64 -24.96
N ASN A 479 9.93 -4.95 -25.69
CA ASN A 479 9.50 -3.55 -25.45
C ASN A 479 10.61 -2.52 -25.60
N ALA A 480 11.09 -1.95 -24.48
CA ALA A 480 12.05 -0.85 -24.45
C ALA A 480 13.48 -1.32 -24.77
N PHE A 481 13.83 -2.54 -24.36
CA PHE A 481 15.18 -3.09 -24.57
C PHE A 481 15.57 -3.24 -26.05
N PRO A 482 14.71 -3.75 -26.95
CA PRO A 482 15.01 -3.78 -28.39
C PRO A 482 15.37 -2.41 -28.97
N PHE A 483 14.63 -1.34 -28.62
CA PHE A 483 14.95 0.02 -29.06
C PHE A 483 16.27 0.50 -28.46
N ALA A 484 16.48 0.32 -27.16
CA ALA A 484 17.74 0.73 -26.51
C ALA A 484 18.96 -0.04 -27.07
N LYS A 485 18.84 -1.35 -27.32
CA LYS A 485 19.87 -2.20 -27.95
C LYS A 485 20.19 -1.75 -29.36
N ALA A 486 19.16 -1.33 -30.10
CA ALA A 486 19.29 -0.75 -31.44
C ALA A 486 19.93 0.66 -31.45
N GLY A 487 20.20 1.25 -30.28
CA GLY A 487 20.94 2.50 -30.13
C GLY A 487 20.09 3.75 -29.91
N PHE A 488 18.78 3.60 -29.69
CA PHE A 488 17.90 4.73 -29.42
C PHE A 488 18.02 5.24 -27.97
N ASP A 489 17.77 6.53 -27.77
CA ASP A 489 17.41 7.11 -26.47
C ASP A 489 15.92 6.84 -26.20
N VAL A 490 15.59 6.11 -25.14
CA VAL A 490 14.24 5.58 -24.90
C VAL A 490 13.61 6.25 -23.68
N TRP A 491 12.43 6.82 -23.88
CA TRP A 491 11.63 7.50 -22.86
C TRP A 491 10.38 6.68 -22.56
N LEU A 492 10.15 6.38 -21.29
CA LEU A 492 9.05 5.58 -20.79
C LEU A 492 8.10 6.47 -20.00
N LEU A 493 6.90 6.66 -20.56
CA LEU A 493 5.92 7.60 -20.00
C LEU A 493 5.09 6.96 -18.89
N ASN A 494 4.62 7.79 -17.98
CA ASN A 494 3.56 7.48 -17.01
C ASN A 494 2.42 8.50 -17.19
N ASP A 495 1.22 8.18 -16.69
CA ASP A 495 0.05 9.07 -16.78
C ASP A 495 -0.44 9.48 -15.39
N ARG A 496 -1.27 10.53 -15.34
CA ARG A 496 -2.02 10.89 -14.12
C ARG A 496 -2.84 9.72 -13.62
N GLY A 497 -3.02 9.64 -12.30
CA GLY A 497 -3.75 8.52 -11.70
C GLY A 497 -2.98 7.21 -11.65
N THR A 498 -1.73 7.17 -12.13
CA THR A 498 -0.79 6.08 -11.86
C THR A 498 0.01 6.37 -10.59
N ARG A 499 0.69 5.38 -10.01
CA ARG A 499 1.59 5.61 -8.86
C ARG A 499 2.64 6.72 -9.08
N PHE A 500 3.06 6.93 -10.33
CA PHE A 500 4.02 7.95 -10.74
C PHE A 500 3.36 9.28 -11.15
N GLY A 501 2.03 9.37 -11.09
CA GLY A 501 1.22 10.53 -11.46
C GLY A 501 0.11 10.87 -10.46
N ASN A 502 0.27 10.49 -9.18
CA ASN A 502 -0.72 10.67 -8.11
C ASN A 502 -0.42 11.83 -7.15
N LYS A 503 0.67 12.58 -7.36
CA LYS A 503 1.05 13.70 -6.49
C LYS A 503 0.46 14.99 -7.06
N HIS A 504 -0.55 15.58 -6.44
CA HIS A 504 -0.94 16.97 -6.72
C HIS A 504 -0.08 17.91 -5.88
N SER A 505 0.49 18.95 -6.48
CA SER A 505 1.19 20.00 -5.72
C SER A 505 0.19 20.69 -4.79
N GLU A 506 0.33 20.53 -3.46
CA GLU A 506 -0.38 21.26 -2.40
C GLU A 506 -1.62 22.03 -2.88
N ILE A 507 -2.73 21.30 -3.11
CA ILE A 507 -3.96 21.96 -3.54
C ILE A 507 -4.51 22.73 -2.34
N ASP A 508 -4.54 24.05 -2.46
CA ASP A 508 -5.43 24.93 -1.71
C ASP A 508 -6.88 24.42 -1.91
N PRO A 509 -7.51 23.80 -0.88
CA PRO A 509 -8.84 23.24 -0.99
C PRO A 509 -9.91 24.28 -1.32
N GLU A 510 -9.61 25.57 -1.10
CA GLU A 510 -10.53 26.67 -1.39
C GLU A 510 -10.48 27.12 -2.87
N LYS A 511 -9.39 26.82 -3.60
CA LYS A 511 -9.20 27.27 -4.98
C LYS A 511 -9.72 26.28 -6.03
N TYR A 512 -9.72 24.98 -5.74
CA TYR A 512 -10.11 23.95 -6.70
C TYR A 512 -11.11 22.96 -6.09
N SER A 513 -12.39 23.13 -6.40
CA SER A 513 -13.44 22.10 -6.24
C SER A 513 -13.27 20.98 -7.30
N TYR A 514 -12.10 20.34 -7.36
CA TYR A 514 -11.79 19.33 -8.37
C TYR A 514 -11.50 17.97 -7.71
N ASP A 515 -12.17 16.91 -8.18
CA ASP A 515 -11.82 15.53 -7.85
C ASP A 515 -10.53 15.18 -8.62
N PRO A 516 -9.38 14.92 -7.94
CA PRO A 516 -8.10 14.59 -8.56
C PRO A 516 -8.10 13.22 -9.27
N HIS A 517 -9.27 12.62 -9.45
CA HIS A 517 -9.49 11.41 -10.22
C HIS A 517 -10.57 11.60 -11.31
N ASP A 518 -10.84 12.83 -11.77
CA ASP A 518 -11.84 13.15 -12.82
C ASP A 518 -11.25 13.43 -14.22
N PHE A 519 -10.56 12.45 -14.81
CA PHE A 519 -9.92 12.57 -16.13
C PHE A 519 -10.32 11.44 -17.10
N THR A 520 -10.00 11.57 -18.39
CA THR A 520 -10.15 10.53 -19.43
C THR A 520 -8.86 10.37 -20.24
N VAL A 521 -8.85 9.43 -21.19
CA VAL A 521 -7.79 9.32 -22.20
C VAL A 521 -7.58 10.62 -22.97
N ILE A 522 -8.59 11.49 -23.08
CA ILE A 522 -8.46 12.78 -23.75
C ILE A 522 -7.53 13.68 -22.95
N GLU A 523 -7.72 13.81 -21.64
CA GLU A 523 -6.78 14.54 -20.76
C GLU A 523 -5.38 13.89 -20.75
N HIS A 524 -5.28 12.55 -20.78
CA HIS A 524 -3.97 11.89 -20.95
C HIS A 524 -3.28 12.27 -22.27
N GLY A 525 -4.04 12.48 -23.34
CA GLY A 525 -3.48 12.91 -24.63
C GLY A 525 -3.12 14.40 -24.62
N VAL A 526 -4.11 15.26 -24.36
CA VAL A 526 -4.00 16.70 -24.59
C VAL A 526 -3.22 17.45 -23.51
N ILE A 527 -3.10 16.89 -22.30
CA ILE A 527 -2.31 17.47 -21.21
C ILE A 527 -1.07 16.61 -20.99
N ASP A 528 -1.22 15.38 -20.48
CA ASP A 528 -0.08 14.59 -20.02
C ASP A 528 0.91 14.29 -21.15
N LEU A 529 0.46 13.68 -22.25
CA LEU A 529 1.33 13.34 -23.37
C LEU A 529 1.88 14.58 -24.06
N ALA A 530 1.06 15.63 -24.22
CA ALA A 530 1.50 16.88 -24.85
C ALA A 530 2.69 17.51 -24.10
N GLU A 531 2.58 17.64 -22.79
CA GLU A 531 3.60 18.27 -21.95
C GLU A 531 4.82 17.37 -21.74
N GLN A 532 4.63 16.05 -21.62
CA GLN A 532 5.73 15.09 -21.60
C GLN A 532 6.54 15.13 -22.91
N LEU A 533 5.88 15.21 -24.08
CA LEU A 533 6.57 15.35 -25.36
C LEU A 533 7.35 16.67 -25.44
N ASP A 534 6.77 17.77 -24.98
CA ASP A 534 7.44 19.07 -24.99
C ASP A 534 8.69 19.07 -24.12
N TYR A 535 8.59 18.48 -22.93
CA TYR A 535 9.73 18.28 -22.05
C TYR A 535 10.82 17.43 -22.70
N ILE A 536 10.47 16.30 -23.32
CA ILE A 536 11.45 15.40 -23.96
C ILE A 536 12.15 16.10 -25.13
N LEU A 537 11.41 16.83 -25.97
CA LEU A 537 11.99 17.58 -27.09
C LEU A 537 12.94 18.68 -26.58
N TRP A 538 12.57 19.36 -25.50
CA TRP A 538 13.42 20.37 -24.86
C TRP A 538 14.68 19.74 -24.26
N GLU A 539 14.55 18.67 -23.48
CA GLU A 539 15.65 17.98 -22.79
C GLU A 539 16.64 17.35 -23.78
N THR A 540 16.13 16.81 -24.89
CA THR A 540 16.96 16.11 -25.89
C THR A 540 17.46 17.04 -27.01
N GLY A 541 16.87 18.22 -27.18
CA GLY A 541 17.18 19.16 -28.26
C GLY A 541 16.67 18.74 -29.65
N HIS A 542 15.92 17.64 -29.75
CA HIS A 542 15.33 17.21 -31.02
C HIS A 542 14.03 17.97 -31.33
N GLU A 543 13.72 18.12 -32.62
CA GLU A 543 12.44 18.70 -33.06
C GLU A 543 11.31 17.66 -33.16
N LYS A 544 11.66 16.37 -33.21
CA LYS A 544 10.73 15.24 -33.37
C LYS A 544 11.14 14.05 -32.53
N VAL A 545 10.16 13.20 -32.22
CA VAL A 545 10.35 11.86 -31.63
C VAL A 545 9.70 10.76 -32.47
N ASN A 546 10.19 9.54 -32.31
CA ASN A 546 9.46 8.33 -32.68
C ASN A 546 8.53 7.93 -31.53
N TYR A 547 7.32 7.44 -31.82
CA TYR A 547 6.34 7.09 -30.78
C TYR A 547 5.91 5.63 -30.85
N VAL A 548 5.81 4.97 -29.70
CA VAL A 548 5.25 3.62 -29.55
C VAL A 548 4.07 3.70 -28.60
N GLY A 549 2.88 3.38 -29.10
CA GLY A 549 1.67 3.30 -28.32
C GLY A 549 1.18 1.87 -28.20
N VAL A 550 0.88 1.43 -26.97
CA VAL A 550 0.20 0.14 -26.72
C VAL A 550 -1.15 0.41 -26.09
N SER A 551 -2.22 -0.17 -26.63
CA SER A 551 -3.57 -0.03 -26.09
C SER A 551 -3.95 1.45 -25.96
N GLN A 552 -4.39 1.88 -24.78
CA GLN A 552 -4.68 3.28 -24.46
C GLN A 552 -3.50 4.23 -24.74
N GLY A 553 -2.26 3.75 -24.67
CA GLY A 553 -1.06 4.51 -25.03
C GLY A 553 -1.03 4.93 -26.51
N ALA A 554 -1.61 4.14 -27.42
CA ALA A 554 -1.83 4.55 -28.81
C ALA A 554 -3.03 5.49 -28.92
N THR A 555 -4.15 5.15 -28.27
CA THR A 555 -5.39 5.95 -28.30
C THR A 555 -5.18 7.39 -27.84
N LYS A 556 -4.37 7.63 -26.80
CA LYS A 556 -4.07 8.99 -26.33
C LYS A 556 -3.24 9.81 -27.32
N LEU A 557 -2.40 9.17 -28.13
CA LEU A 557 -1.70 9.87 -29.23
C LEU A 557 -2.72 10.35 -30.27
N PHE A 558 -3.69 9.51 -30.64
CA PHE A 558 -4.74 9.91 -31.59
C PHE A 558 -5.59 11.05 -31.04
N ALA A 559 -5.97 11.00 -29.76
CA ALA A 559 -6.66 12.10 -29.09
C ALA A 559 -5.84 13.40 -29.12
N LEU A 560 -4.54 13.33 -28.81
CA LEU A 560 -3.65 14.48 -28.88
C LEU A 560 -3.59 15.07 -30.28
N LEU A 561 -3.33 14.26 -31.30
CA LEU A 561 -3.14 14.74 -32.67
C LEU A 561 -4.43 15.28 -33.30
N SER A 562 -5.58 14.73 -32.92
CA SER A 562 -6.88 15.28 -33.33
C SER A 562 -7.16 16.64 -32.68
N LYS A 563 -6.94 16.76 -31.37
CA LYS A 563 -7.26 17.99 -30.60
C LYS A 563 -6.20 19.09 -30.73
N LYS A 564 -4.95 18.72 -30.98
CA LYS A 564 -3.81 19.63 -31.16
C LYS A 564 -3.03 19.24 -32.42
N PRO A 565 -3.55 19.55 -33.63
CA PRO A 565 -2.93 19.12 -34.89
C PRO A 565 -1.50 19.64 -35.10
N SER A 566 -1.11 20.70 -34.41
CA SER A 566 0.27 21.19 -34.40
C SER A 566 1.29 20.19 -33.85
N TYR A 567 0.87 19.17 -33.10
CA TYR A 567 1.75 18.10 -32.60
C TYR A 567 2.11 17.06 -33.67
N ASN A 568 1.40 17.00 -34.80
CA ASN A 568 1.80 16.12 -35.91
C ASN A 568 3.26 16.38 -36.33
N ARG A 569 3.69 17.66 -36.32
CA ARG A 569 5.06 18.03 -36.68
C ARG A 569 6.13 17.52 -35.71
N LYS A 570 5.75 17.13 -34.49
CA LYS A 570 6.62 16.63 -33.41
C LYS A 570 6.78 15.11 -33.43
N ILE A 571 5.98 14.40 -34.23
CA ILE A 571 6.04 12.94 -34.37
C ILE A 571 6.64 12.60 -35.73
N ALA A 572 7.75 11.88 -35.74
CA ALA A 572 8.39 11.43 -36.98
C ALA A 572 7.71 10.17 -37.54
N LYS A 573 7.61 9.13 -36.70
CA LYS A 573 6.99 7.85 -37.02
C LYS A 573 6.33 7.26 -35.78
N ALA A 574 5.29 6.45 -35.96
CA ALA A 574 4.56 5.83 -34.87
C ALA A 574 4.27 4.34 -35.08
N LEU A 575 4.31 3.59 -33.98
CA LEU A 575 3.84 2.20 -33.90
C LEU A 575 2.62 2.14 -32.98
N SER A 576 1.55 1.50 -33.44
CA SER A 576 0.35 1.22 -32.65
C SER A 576 0.19 -0.28 -32.44
N TYR A 577 0.23 -0.72 -31.19
CA TYR A 577 -0.01 -2.11 -30.79
C TYR A 577 -1.37 -2.20 -30.07
N GLY A 578 -2.38 -2.76 -30.74
CA GLY A 578 -3.73 -2.86 -30.17
C GLY A 578 -4.37 -1.51 -29.83
N GLY A 579 -4.04 -0.44 -30.58
CA GLY A 579 -4.71 0.85 -30.43
C GLY A 579 -6.16 0.79 -30.91
N TYR A 580 -7.03 1.60 -30.30
CA TYR A 580 -8.47 1.59 -30.59
C TYR A 580 -9.07 2.99 -30.57
N ARG A 581 -10.18 3.18 -31.29
CA ARG A 581 -11.02 4.38 -31.17
C ARG A 581 -12.17 4.25 -30.17
N SER A 582 -12.64 3.02 -29.95
CA SER A 582 -13.67 2.63 -28.98
C SER A 582 -13.64 1.11 -28.79
N MET A 583 -13.99 0.58 -27.61
CA MET A 583 -14.04 -0.86 -27.33
C MET A 583 -15.47 -1.40 -27.37
N CYS A 584 -15.94 -1.76 -28.56
CA CYS A 584 -17.36 -2.04 -28.81
C CYS A 584 -17.71 -3.54 -28.90
N HIS A 585 -16.84 -4.37 -29.46
CA HIS A 585 -17.16 -5.78 -29.77
C HIS A 585 -16.72 -6.77 -28.68
N ASN A 586 -15.86 -6.35 -27.75
CA ASN A 586 -15.36 -7.16 -26.64
C ASN A 586 -16.48 -7.65 -25.68
N ALA A 587 -16.42 -8.94 -25.29
CA ALA A 587 -17.36 -9.62 -24.40
C ALA A 587 -17.29 -9.16 -22.93
N HIS A 588 -16.10 -8.87 -22.41
CA HIS A 588 -15.89 -8.29 -21.07
C HIS A 588 -16.53 -6.90 -20.96
N THR A 589 -16.39 -6.06 -21.99
CA THR A 589 -17.08 -4.76 -22.04
C THR A 589 -18.59 -4.89 -22.35
N LYS A 590 -19.06 -6.04 -22.89
CA LYS A 590 -20.50 -6.33 -23.14
C LYS A 590 -21.26 -6.71 -21.87
N PHE A 591 -20.65 -7.47 -20.97
CA PHE A 591 -21.36 -8.00 -19.80
C PHE A 591 -20.84 -7.44 -18.48
N PHE A 592 -19.52 -7.33 -18.28
CA PHE A 592 -18.93 -7.05 -16.96
C PHE A 592 -18.96 -5.56 -16.60
N LEU A 593 -18.46 -4.68 -17.48
CA LEU A 593 -18.39 -3.23 -17.23
C LEU A 593 -19.76 -2.52 -17.11
N PRO A 594 -20.80 -2.88 -17.89
CA PRO A 594 -22.15 -2.33 -17.71
C PRO A 594 -22.83 -2.80 -16.41
N LEU A 595 -22.59 -4.03 -15.94
CA LEU A 595 -23.11 -4.53 -14.65
C LEU A 595 -22.51 -3.78 -13.45
N LEU A 596 -21.24 -3.37 -13.56
CA LEU A 596 -20.56 -2.50 -12.60
C LEU A 596 -21.11 -1.06 -12.58
N HIS A 597 -21.86 -0.66 -13.60
CA HIS A 597 -22.47 0.67 -13.70
C HIS A 597 -23.91 0.72 -13.16
N HIS A 598 -24.65 -0.38 -13.24
CA HIS A 598 -26.08 -0.43 -12.89
C HIS A 598 -26.40 -1.05 -11.53
N SER A 599 -25.40 -1.60 -10.83
CA SER A 599 -25.59 -2.17 -9.49
C SER A 599 -25.18 -1.18 -8.40
N ILE A 600 -25.93 -1.15 -7.30
CA ILE A 600 -25.60 -0.42 -6.05
C ILE A 600 -24.25 -0.91 -5.48
N PHE A 601 -23.81 -2.11 -5.87
CA PHE A 601 -22.50 -2.71 -5.55
C PHE A 601 -21.36 -2.23 -6.46
N GLY A 602 -21.67 -1.69 -7.64
CA GLY A 602 -20.71 -1.19 -8.62
C GLY A 602 -19.93 0.03 -8.13
N ASP A 603 -20.56 0.89 -7.32
CA ASP A 603 -19.89 2.02 -6.70
C ASP A 603 -18.83 1.59 -5.68
N SER A 604 -19.04 0.47 -4.98
CA SER A 604 -18.04 -0.10 -4.07
C SER A 604 -16.89 -0.77 -4.83
N PHE A 605 -17.17 -1.44 -5.96
CA PHE A 605 -16.13 -2.07 -6.79
C PHE A 605 -15.27 -1.05 -7.56
N LEU A 606 -15.88 0.01 -8.12
CA LEU A 606 -15.16 1.12 -8.76
C LEU A 606 -14.38 1.99 -7.75
N ASN A 607 -14.69 1.90 -6.45
CA ASN A 607 -13.85 2.48 -5.39
C ASN A 607 -12.58 1.66 -5.15
N VAL A 608 -12.61 0.34 -5.36
CA VAL A 608 -11.42 -0.51 -5.34
C VAL A 608 -10.50 -0.18 -6.52
N LEU A 609 -11.04 0.21 -7.67
CA LEU A 609 -10.29 0.62 -8.87
C LEU A 609 -9.62 2.00 -8.81
N ARG A 610 -9.72 2.72 -7.67
CA ARG A 610 -9.17 4.07 -7.53
C ARG A 610 -7.65 4.06 -7.38
N PRO A 611 -6.94 5.04 -7.96
CA PRO A 611 -5.53 5.27 -7.68
C PRO A 611 -5.30 5.42 -6.18
N GLY A 612 -4.39 4.63 -5.59
CA GLY A 612 -4.08 4.73 -4.17
C GLY A 612 -5.01 3.98 -3.20
N HIS A 613 -5.96 3.16 -3.67
CA HIS A 613 -6.76 2.28 -2.81
C HIS A 613 -6.62 0.80 -3.25
N ASN A 614 -6.15 -0.06 -2.35
CA ASN A 614 -6.25 -1.54 -2.33
C ASN A 614 -5.94 -2.35 -3.63
N LEU A 615 -5.42 -1.72 -4.67
CA LEU A 615 -5.06 -2.37 -5.92
C LEU A 615 -3.58 -2.36 -6.20
N ASP A 616 -2.69 -2.23 -5.22
CA ASP A 616 -1.34 -2.78 -5.42
C ASP A 616 -1.42 -4.31 -5.17
N MET A 617 -2.25 -5.06 -5.91
CA MET A 617 -2.30 -6.52 -5.72
C MET A 617 -0.95 -7.13 -6.11
N ASP A 618 -0.13 -7.51 -5.12
CA ASP A 618 1.11 -8.20 -5.38
C ASP A 618 0.83 -9.67 -5.78
N PHE A 619 0.78 -9.92 -7.09
CA PHE A 619 0.65 -11.29 -7.61
C PHE A 619 1.87 -12.18 -7.30
N SER A 620 2.91 -11.68 -6.61
CA SER A 620 4.04 -12.51 -6.14
C SER A 620 3.62 -13.69 -5.27
N SER A 621 2.51 -13.56 -4.55
CA SER A 621 1.98 -14.67 -3.73
C SER A 621 1.31 -15.74 -4.61
N ILE A 622 0.79 -15.36 -5.77
CA ILE A 622 0.08 -16.24 -6.71
C ILE A 622 1.07 -16.97 -7.65
N THR A 623 2.27 -16.42 -7.89
CA THR A 623 3.31 -17.06 -8.72
C THR A 623 3.78 -18.40 -8.17
N ARG A 624 3.57 -18.65 -6.87
CA ARG A 624 3.82 -19.93 -6.19
C ARG A 624 2.82 -21.01 -6.59
N TYR A 625 1.72 -20.64 -7.22
CA TYR A 625 0.62 -21.52 -7.62
C TYR A 625 0.37 -21.39 -9.12
N PRO A 626 1.05 -22.17 -9.98
CA PRO A 626 0.98 -22.04 -11.43
C PRO A 626 -0.45 -22.06 -12.00
N LYS A 627 -1.33 -22.91 -11.47
CA LYS A 627 -2.74 -23.00 -11.88
C LYS A 627 -3.56 -21.75 -11.51
N ILE A 628 -3.25 -21.10 -10.40
CA ILE A 628 -3.92 -19.87 -9.99
C ILE A 628 -3.39 -18.70 -10.84
N SER A 629 -2.08 -18.68 -11.14
CA SER A 629 -1.49 -17.70 -12.05
C SER A 629 -2.12 -17.79 -13.45
N GLU A 630 -2.30 -19.02 -13.95
CA GLU A 630 -3.01 -19.29 -15.22
C GLU A 630 -4.47 -18.81 -15.17
N PHE A 631 -5.21 -19.13 -14.09
CA PHE A 631 -6.58 -18.65 -13.90
C PHE A 631 -6.67 -17.11 -13.88
N VAL A 632 -5.77 -16.44 -13.17
CA VAL A 632 -5.70 -14.97 -13.13
C VAL A 632 -5.38 -14.40 -14.50
N CYS A 633 -4.40 -14.97 -15.20
CA CYS A 633 -4.03 -14.52 -16.54
C CYS A 633 -5.21 -14.65 -17.52
N ILE A 634 -5.86 -15.81 -17.56
CA ILE A 634 -6.93 -16.10 -18.53
C ILE A 634 -8.18 -15.28 -18.22
N HIS A 635 -8.58 -15.18 -16.94
CA HIS A 635 -9.88 -14.60 -16.59
C HIS A 635 -9.85 -13.12 -16.19
N PHE A 636 -8.69 -12.60 -15.77
CA PHE A 636 -8.56 -11.21 -15.31
C PHE A 636 -7.64 -10.36 -16.19
N LEU A 637 -6.57 -10.95 -16.75
CA LEU A 637 -5.64 -10.24 -17.64
C LEU A 637 -5.84 -10.57 -19.12
N ASP A 638 -6.82 -11.41 -19.47
CA ASP A 638 -7.17 -11.77 -20.84
C ASP A 638 -5.99 -12.31 -21.68
N CYS A 639 -5.16 -13.14 -21.04
CA CYS A 639 -3.94 -13.65 -21.64
C CYS A 639 -4.13 -14.66 -22.77
N GLN A 640 -5.35 -15.18 -22.98
CA GLN A 640 -5.75 -16.29 -23.87
C GLN A 640 -4.97 -17.63 -23.72
N SER A 641 -3.67 -17.57 -23.49
CA SER A 641 -2.74 -18.66 -23.26
C SER A 641 -1.56 -18.21 -22.40
N MET A 642 -0.99 -19.14 -21.63
CA MET A 642 0.26 -18.93 -20.92
C MET A 642 1.51 -19.10 -21.81
N HIS A 643 1.33 -19.42 -23.10
CA HIS A 643 2.40 -19.81 -24.02
C HIS A 643 3.54 -18.78 -24.07
N PHE A 644 3.20 -17.50 -24.20
CA PHE A 644 4.18 -16.42 -24.33
C PHE A 644 4.63 -15.81 -23.00
N PHE A 645 3.92 -16.03 -21.89
CA PHE A 645 4.26 -15.38 -20.63
C PHE A 645 5.35 -16.11 -19.84
N ASN A 646 6.19 -15.35 -19.13
CA ASN A 646 7.10 -15.91 -18.14
C ASN A 646 6.37 -16.05 -16.80
N THR A 647 5.89 -17.25 -16.47
CA THR A 647 5.14 -17.56 -15.24
C THR A 647 5.88 -17.16 -13.96
N SER A 648 7.20 -17.29 -13.94
CA SER A 648 8.02 -16.92 -12.78
C SER A 648 8.03 -15.40 -12.51
N ARG A 649 7.73 -14.59 -13.54
CA ARG A 649 7.71 -13.11 -13.47
C ARG A 649 6.32 -12.52 -13.26
N PHE A 650 5.28 -13.32 -13.01
CA PHE A 650 3.92 -12.80 -12.79
C PHE A 650 3.79 -11.80 -11.65
N GLY A 651 4.63 -11.92 -10.62
CA GLY A 651 4.69 -10.92 -9.54
C GLY A 651 5.24 -9.58 -10.03
N VAL A 652 6.24 -9.60 -10.92
CA VAL A 652 6.79 -8.39 -11.58
C VAL A 652 5.71 -7.76 -12.44
N TYR A 653 5.03 -8.58 -13.24
CA TYR A 653 3.95 -8.21 -14.14
C TYR A 653 2.78 -7.56 -13.40
N GLY A 654 2.30 -8.18 -12.33
CA GLY A 654 1.21 -7.65 -11.49
C GLY A 654 1.50 -6.27 -10.93
N ARG A 655 2.72 -6.08 -10.41
CA ARG A 655 3.16 -4.78 -9.89
C ARG A 655 3.28 -3.71 -10.96
N ALA A 656 3.43 -4.08 -12.23
CA ALA A 656 3.52 -3.13 -13.34
C ALA A 656 2.14 -2.76 -13.93
N ILE A 657 1.15 -3.66 -13.89
CA ILE A 657 -0.20 -3.54 -14.50
C ILE A 657 -1.25 -2.96 -13.53
N ASN A 658 -0.90 -2.60 -12.29
CA ASN A 658 -1.89 -2.21 -11.28
C ASN A 658 -1.75 -0.77 -10.76
N ALA A 659 -1.53 0.16 -11.68
CA ALA A 659 -1.32 1.57 -11.38
C ALA A 659 -2.60 2.36 -11.05
N GLY A 660 -3.78 1.80 -11.34
CA GLY A 660 -5.08 2.48 -11.21
C GLY A 660 -5.48 3.31 -12.45
N THR A 661 -6.71 3.82 -12.46
CA THR A 661 -7.25 4.75 -13.48
C THR A 661 -8.49 5.47 -12.92
N SER A 662 -8.99 6.51 -13.60
CA SER A 662 -10.23 7.19 -13.18
C SER A 662 -11.49 6.43 -13.61
N ARG A 663 -12.56 6.61 -12.82
CA ARG A 663 -13.91 6.14 -13.20
C ARG A 663 -14.37 6.73 -14.53
N LYS A 664 -14.04 7.99 -14.77
CA LYS A 664 -14.43 8.73 -15.97
C LYS A 664 -13.71 8.18 -17.22
N ASN A 665 -12.44 7.77 -17.10
CA ASN A 665 -11.72 7.09 -18.18
C ASN A 665 -12.35 5.74 -18.53
N LEU A 666 -12.71 4.92 -17.53
CA LEU A 666 -13.41 3.65 -17.79
C LEU A 666 -14.76 3.84 -18.47
N LYS A 667 -15.52 4.87 -18.07
CA LYS A 667 -16.78 5.24 -18.74
C LYS A 667 -16.55 5.66 -20.19
N TRP A 668 -15.52 6.48 -20.43
CA TRP A 668 -15.15 6.89 -21.78
C TRP A 668 -14.88 5.66 -22.67
N MET A 669 -14.15 4.66 -22.19
CA MET A 669 -13.80 3.47 -22.99
C MET A 669 -15.03 2.70 -23.51
N VAL A 670 -16.11 2.64 -22.72
CA VAL A 670 -17.32 1.90 -23.07
C VAL A 670 -18.40 2.76 -23.73
N GLN A 671 -18.22 4.09 -23.78
CA GLN A 671 -19.26 4.99 -24.24
C GLN A 671 -19.59 4.83 -25.73
N GLY A 672 -18.62 4.42 -26.57
CA GLY A 672 -18.81 4.33 -28.02
C GLY A 672 -19.91 3.36 -28.45
N ARG A 673 -20.31 2.42 -27.58
CA ARG A 673 -21.47 1.54 -27.79
C ARG A 673 -22.78 2.32 -27.93
N ARG A 674 -22.90 3.46 -27.24
CA ARG A 674 -24.08 4.34 -27.30
C ARG A 674 -24.25 4.94 -28.69
N PHE A 675 -23.14 5.30 -29.33
CA PHE A 675 -23.12 6.00 -30.61
C PHE A 675 -23.10 5.04 -31.81
N GLY A 676 -23.22 3.74 -31.56
CA GLY A 676 -23.03 2.70 -32.55
C GLY A 676 -21.56 2.37 -32.73
N CYS A 677 -21.24 1.09 -32.93
CA CYS A 677 -19.86 0.60 -33.05
C CYS A 677 -19.11 1.14 -34.28
N ASP A 678 -19.78 1.93 -35.13
CA ASP A 678 -19.25 2.59 -36.33
C ASP A 678 -18.97 4.09 -36.13
N SER A 679 -19.33 4.66 -34.97
CA SER A 679 -19.02 6.07 -34.64
C SER A 679 -17.53 6.35 -34.59
N GLU A 680 -17.10 7.56 -34.96
CA GLU A 680 -15.71 8.00 -34.79
C GLU A 680 -15.27 8.00 -33.30
N MET A 681 -14.00 8.28 -33.03
CA MET A 681 -13.56 8.49 -31.64
C MET A 681 -14.27 9.71 -31.06
N MET A 682 -14.95 9.59 -29.92
CA MET A 682 -15.80 10.66 -29.39
C MET A 682 -15.18 11.34 -28.16
N GLU A 683 -15.50 12.62 -27.96
CA GLU A 683 -15.31 13.33 -26.68
C GLU A 683 -16.13 12.68 -25.56
N TYR A 684 -15.78 12.91 -24.29
CA TYR A 684 -16.50 12.29 -23.16
C TYR A 684 -17.96 12.71 -23.08
N ASP A 685 -18.84 11.73 -22.90
CA ASP A 685 -20.28 11.92 -22.72
C ASP A 685 -20.63 12.22 -21.25
N TYR A 686 -20.82 13.50 -20.91
CA TYR A 686 -21.18 13.93 -19.56
C TYR A 686 -22.61 13.58 -19.14
N ASP A 687 -23.44 13.19 -20.10
CA ASP A 687 -24.79 12.66 -19.88
C ASP A 687 -24.86 11.14 -20.07
N TYR A 688 -23.71 10.44 -20.01
CA TYR A 688 -23.64 8.99 -20.14
C TYR A 688 -24.50 8.25 -19.09
N GLY A 689 -25.30 7.29 -19.57
CA GLY A 689 -26.17 6.42 -18.76
C GLY A 689 -27.67 6.65 -18.95
N LEU A 690 -28.47 5.62 -18.64
CA LEU A 690 -29.93 5.64 -18.84
C LEU A 690 -30.64 6.68 -17.95
N LEU A 691 -30.32 6.72 -16.65
CA LEU A 691 -30.99 7.60 -15.69
C LEU A 691 -30.65 9.09 -15.89
N PRO A 692 -29.36 9.51 -16.03
CA PRO A 692 -29.04 10.90 -16.34
C PRO A 692 -29.76 11.43 -17.58
N ARG A 693 -29.88 10.60 -18.63
CA ARG A 693 -30.61 10.94 -19.86
C ARG A 693 -32.12 10.97 -19.69
N LEU A 694 -32.70 10.00 -19.00
CA LEU A 694 -34.14 10.01 -18.70
C LEU A 694 -34.50 11.31 -17.96
N LEU A 695 -33.71 11.68 -16.96
CA LEU A 695 -33.91 12.93 -16.22
C LEU A 695 -33.70 14.15 -17.11
N THR A 696 -32.73 14.14 -18.02
CA THR A 696 -32.51 15.24 -18.98
C THR A 696 -33.64 15.36 -19.99
N ASN A 697 -34.12 14.25 -20.55
CA ASN A 697 -35.23 14.21 -21.49
C ASN A 697 -36.57 14.60 -20.85
N LEU A 698 -36.75 14.30 -19.56
CA LEU A 698 -37.91 14.74 -18.77
C LEU A 698 -37.79 16.19 -18.27
N GLY A 699 -36.69 16.90 -18.57
CA GLY A 699 -36.44 18.27 -18.09
C GLY A 699 -36.13 18.37 -16.60
N LEU A 700 -35.95 17.24 -15.90
CA LEU A 700 -35.65 17.14 -14.47
C LEU A 700 -34.16 17.33 -14.16
N ARG A 701 -33.30 17.32 -15.19
CA ARG A 701 -31.84 17.51 -15.07
C ARG A 701 -31.31 18.30 -16.27
N ARG A 702 -30.50 19.34 -16.05
CA ARG A 702 -29.80 20.04 -17.14
C ARG A 702 -28.79 19.11 -17.81
N SER A 703 -28.72 19.17 -19.15
CA SER A 703 -27.74 18.42 -19.93
C SER A 703 -26.34 19.00 -19.71
N LYS A 704 -25.43 18.18 -19.21
CA LYS A 704 -24.03 18.58 -19.05
C LYS A 704 -23.29 18.62 -20.38
N ASN A 705 -23.69 17.80 -21.35
CA ASN A 705 -23.17 17.89 -22.71
C ASN A 705 -23.52 19.24 -23.35
N LEU A 706 -24.77 19.71 -23.17
CA LEU A 706 -25.18 21.00 -23.70
C LEU A 706 -24.39 22.15 -23.05
N GLU A 707 -24.15 22.08 -21.74
CA GLU A 707 -23.33 23.06 -21.02
C GLU A 707 -21.87 23.07 -21.50
N LYS A 708 -21.29 21.90 -21.81
CA LYS A 708 -19.87 21.78 -22.16
C LYS A 708 -19.57 21.93 -23.66
N TYR A 709 -20.44 21.42 -24.52
CA TYR A 709 -20.24 21.32 -25.96
C TYR A 709 -21.23 22.14 -26.78
N GLY A 710 -22.32 22.63 -26.18
CA GLY A 710 -23.41 23.26 -26.91
C GLY A 710 -24.31 22.28 -27.67
N SER A 711 -24.09 20.96 -27.49
CA SER A 711 -24.85 19.88 -28.14
C SER A 711 -25.26 18.81 -27.11
N LEU A 712 -26.35 18.08 -27.37
CA LEU A 712 -26.81 16.97 -26.51
C LEU A 712 -25.89 15.73 -26.61
N GLU A 713 -25.11 15.65 -27.69
CA GLU A 713 -24.13 14.59 -27.93
C GLU A 713 -22.73 15.17 -27.91
N PRO A 714 -21.73 14.46 -27.37
CA PRO A 714 -20.35 14.90 -27.49
C PRO A 714 -19.93 14.93 -28.97
N PRO A 715 -19.05 15.86 -29.37
CA PRO A 715 -18.52 15.88 -30.73
C PRO A 715 -17.54 14.72 -30.96
N SER A 716 -17.33 14.36 -32.23
CA SER A 716 -16.26 13.45 -32.61
C SER A 716 -14.90 14.14 -32.62
N LEU A 717 -13.86 13.35 -32.42
CA LEU A 717 -12.48 13.73 -32.64
C LEU A 717 -12.18 13.57 -34.12
N ASP A 718 -11.89 14.69 -34.76
CA ASP A 718 -11.55 14.78 -36.17
C ASP A 718 -10.25 13.99 -36.47
N SER A 719 -10.39 12.85 -37.13
CA SER A 719 -9.27 11.99 -37.51
C SER A 719 -8.51 12.52 -38.73
N ASP A 720 -9.10 13.43 -39.53
CA ASP A 720 -8.41 14.06 -40.65
C ASP A 720 -7.26 14.94 -40.16
N ASN A 721 -7.32 15.42 -38.91
CA ASN A 721 -6.21 16.15 -38.29
C ASN A 721 -4.99 15.26 -37.98
N ILE A 722 -5.11 13.93 -38.04
CA ILE A 722 -4.02 13.01 -37.69
C ILE A 722 -3.22 12.69 -38.96
N LYS A 723 -2.00 13.21 -39.04
CA LYS A 723 -1.10 13.14 -40.20
C LYS A 723 0.29 12.67 -39.76
N ILE A 724 0.43 11.35 -39.57
CA ILE A 724 1.68 10.70 -39.13
C ILE A 724 1.98 9.43 -39.94
N ASP A 725 3.26 9.07 -40.06
CA ASP A 725 3.68 7.76 -40.60
C ASP A 725 3.46 6.68 -39.54
N LEU A 726 2.35 5.94 -39.67
CA LEU A 726 1.85 4.99 -38.68
C LEU A 726 1.85 3.57 -39.23
N LYS A 727 2.37 2.62 -38.44
CA LYS A 727 2.15 1.18 -38.60
C LYS A 727 1.30 0.64 -37.46
N ILE A 728 0.30 -0.16 -37.79
CA ILE A 728 -0.64 -0.76 -36.83
C ILE A 728 -0.39 -2.27 -36.77
N TYR A 729 -0.26 -2.81 -35.56
CA TYR A 729 -0.14 -4.24 -35.31
C TYR A 729 -1.33 -4.71 -34.49
N TYR A 730 -1.87 -5.84 -34.90
CA TYR A 730 -2.99 -6.50 -34.25
C TYR A 730 -2.79 -8.01 -34.29
N THR A 731 -3.47 -8.71 -33.40
CA THR A 731 -3.37 -10.16 -33.24
C THR A 731 -4.77 -10.76 -33.18
N ASP A 732 -4.91 -11.97 -33.69
CA ASP A 732 -6.18 -12.71 -33.63
C ASP A 732 -6.54 -13.12 -32.19
N GLY A 733 -5.55 -13.16 -31.30
CA GLY A 733 -5.71 -13.46 -29.87
C GLY A 733 -6.08 -12.25 -29.00
N ASP A 734 -6.29 -11.06 -29.57
CA ASP A 734 -6.63 -9.85 -28.80
C ASP A 734 -8.14 -9.82 -28.51
N ALA A 735 -8.54 -10.29 -27.33
CA ALA A 735 -9.93 -10.22 -26.90
C ALA A 735 -10.33 -8.85 -26.31
N LEU A 736 -9.36 -7.94 -26.07
CA LEU A 736 -9.62 -6.58 -25.63
C LEU A 736 -9.94 -5.65 -26.80
N VAL A 737 -9.10 -5.69 -27.84
CA VAL A 737 -9.20 -4.89 -29.07
C VAL A 737 -9.25 -5.85 -30.25
N GLN A 738 -10.46 -6.19 -30.69
CA GLN A 738 -10.63 -7.19 -31.73
C GLN A 738 -10.19 -6.62 -33.10
N PRO A 739 -9.88 -7.49 -34.08
CA PRO A 739 -9.51 -7.04 -35.43
C PRO A 739 -10.50 -6.05 -36.05
N GLU A 740 -11.79 -6.17 -35.75
CA GLU A 740 -12.83 -5.25 -36.21
C GLU A 740 -12.61 -3.81 -35.72
N GLU A 741 -12.19 -3.61 -34.47
CA GLU A 741 -11.79 -2.27 -33.98
C GLU A 741 -10.57 -1.74 -34.72
N THR A 742 -9.62 -2.62 -35.02
CA THR A 742 -8.37 -2.26 -35.73
C THR A 742 -8.65 -1.80 -37.16
N PHE A 743 -9.48 -2.54 -37.91
CA PHE A 743 -9.81 -2.17 -39.30
C PHE A 743 -10.57 -0.84 -39.37
N LYS A 744 -11.45 -0.57 -38.40
CA LYS A 744 -12.14 0.72 -38.31
C LYS A 744 -11.17 1.85 -38.01
N LEU A 745 -10.26 1.65 -37.06
CA LEU A 745 -9.20 2.61 -36.75
C LEU A 745 -8.31 2.87 -37.98
N GLN A 746 -7.91 1.82 -38.70
CA GLN A 746 -7.11 1.93 -39.92
C GLN A 746 -7.80 2.79 -40.97
N LYS A 747 -9.11 2.56 -41.19
CA LYS A 747 -9.91 3.34 -42.12
C LYS A 747 -10.03 4.81 -41.69
N ASP A 748 -10.36 5.07 -40.43
CA ASP A 748 -10.57 6.42 -39.91
C ASP A 748 -9.28 7.26 -39.94
N LEU A 749 -8.13 6.62 -39.72
CA LEU A 749 -6.81 7.26 -39.79
C LEU A 749 -6.18 7.25 -41.19
N ASN A 750 -6.88 6.72 -42.20
CA ASN A 750 -6.38 6.55 -43.57
C ASN A 750 -5.01 5.84 -43.64
N VAL A 751 -4.80 4.81 -42.82
CA VAL A 751 -3.54 4.05 -42.80
C VAL A 751 -3.51 3.07 -43.98
N PRO A 752 -2.46 3.08 -44.83
CA PRO A 752 -2.37 2.15 -45.96
C PRO A 752 -2.33 0.69 -45.52
N ASP A 753 -2.91 -0.22 -46.31
CA ASP A 753 -2.95 -1.66 -46.00
C ASP A 753 -1.56 -2.26 -45.77
N LYS A 754 -0.53 -1.78 -46.49
CA LYS A 754 0.88 -2.22 -46.31
C LYS A 754 1.46 -1.90 -44.92
N ASN A 755 0.84 -0.97 -44.18
CA ASN A 755 1.24 -0.58 -42.84
C ASN A 755 0.40 -1.29 -41.76
N LEU A 756 -0.47 -2.22 -42.16
CA LEU A 756 -1.25 -3.05 -41.26
C LEU A 756 -0.60 -4.43 -41.13
N HIS A 757 -0.18 -4.78 -39.91
CA HIS A 757 0.61 -5.98 -39.61
C HIS A 757 -0.14 -6.95 -38.70
N ARG A 758 -0.57 -8.08 -39.26
CA ARG A 758 -1.27 -9.13 -38.53
C ARG A 758 -0.31 -10.11 -37.86
N ILE A 759 -0.59 -10.49 -36.62
CA ILE A 759 -0.01 -11.64 -35.91
C ILE A 759 -1.07 -12.75 -35.88
N PRO A 760 -0.96 -13.78 -36.75
CA PRO A 760 -1.99 -14.82 -36.89
C PRO A 760 -1.80 -15.95 -35.85
N ASP A 761 -1.68 -15.60 -34.56
CA ASP A 761 -1.57 -16.57 -33.46
C ASP A 761 -2.57 -16.22 -32.35
N TRP A 762 -3.59 -17.06 -32.19
CA TRP A 762 -4.62 -16.87 -31.16
C TRP A 762 -4.06 -16.92 -29.72
N ARG A 763 -2.86 -17.50 -29.53
CA ARG A 763 -2.17 -17.53 -28.23
C ARG A 763 -1.47 -16.22 -27.92
N PHE A 764 -1.22 -15.38 -28.93
CA PHE A 764 -0.64 -14.05 -28.76
C PHE A 764 -1.75 -13.06 -28.42
N SER A 765 -1.90 -12.77 -27.13
CA SER A 765 -2.93 -11.89 -26.57
C SER A 765 -2.54 -10.41 -26.56
N HIS A 766 -3.47 -9.55 -26.10
CA HIS A 766 -3.25 -8.11 -25.93
C HIS A 766 -1.97 -7.78 -25.15
N TYR A 767 -1.77 -8.44 -24.00
CA TYR A 767 -0.60 -8.18 -23.16
C TYR A 767 0.70 -8.73 -23.76
N ASN A 768 0.65 -9.62 -24.76
CA ASN A 768 1.87 -10.12 -25.40
C ASN A 768 2.57 -9.09 -26.28
N PHE A 769 1.91 -7.98 -26.65
CA PHE A 769 2.61 -6.80 -27.19
C PHE A 769 3.62 -6.22 -26.21
N ILE A 770 3.36 -6.35 -24.90
CA ILE A 770 4.19 -5.79 -23.83
C ILE A 770 4.86 -6.82 -22.93
N MET A 771 4.47 -8.09 -22.96
CA MET A 771 4.91 -9.05 -21.94
C MET A 771 5.02 -10.43 -22.57
N ARG A 772 6.26 -10.88 -22.76
CA ARG A 772 6.56 -12.19 -23.34
C ARG A 772 7.95 -12.65 -22.92
N LYS A 773 8.13 -13.96 -22.82
CA LYS A 773 9.36 -14.63 -22.38
C LYS A 773 10.44 -14.74 -23.47
N GLN A 774 10.08 -14.45 -24.72
CA GLN A 774 10.95 -14.54 -25.90
C GLN A 774 10.70 -13.36 -26.83
N PRO A 775 11.71 -12.91 -27.60
CA PRO A 775 11.52 -11.92 -28.67
C PRO A 775 10.48 -12.37 -29.69
N HIS A 776 9.85 -11.41 -30.35
CA HIS A 776 8.93 -11.62 -31.47
C HIS A 776 9.32 -10.71 -32.65
N ALA A 777 8.81 -10.97 -33.85
CA ALA A 777 9.10 -10.17 -35.06
C ALA A 777 8.91 -8.65 -34.87
N ILE A 778 8.00 -8.22 -33.97
CA ILE A 778 7.79 -6.81 -33.62
C ILE A 778 9.02 -6.14 -32.98
N ASP A 779 9.85 -6.90 -32.25
CA ASP A 779 11.06 -6.42 -31.59
C ASP A 779 12.19 -6.08 -32.57
N VAL A 780 12.13 -6.63 -33.79
CA VAL A 780 13.08 -6.36 -34.87
C VAL A 780 12.50 -5.32 -35.82
N HIS A 781 11.25 -5.51 -36.23
CA HIS A 781 10.61 -4.66 -37.24
C HIS A 781 10.32 -3.24 -36.72
N GLY A 782 10.03 -3.08 -35.42
CA GLY A 782 9.84 -1.77 -34.79
C GLY A 782 11.09 -0.87 -34.88
N PRO A 783 12.24 -1.29 -34.33
CA PRO A 783 13.49 -0.54 -34.46
C PRO A 783 13.91 -0.28 -35.92
N ASN A 784 13.73 -1.25 -36.82
CA ASN A 784 14.05 -1.08 -38.25
C ASN A 784 13.19 0.01 -38.90
N PHE A 785 11.89 0.03 -38.62
CA PHE A 785 10.99 1.06 -39.11
C PHE A 785 11.43 2.47 -38.68
N PHE A 786 11.83 2.65 -37.42
CA PHE A 786 12.36 3.92 -36.92
C PHE A 786 13.72 4.30 -37.49
N LYS A 787 14.54 3.32 -37.88
CA LYS A 787 15.79 3.55 -38.64
C LYS A 787 15.56 3.83 -40.13
N GLY A 788 14.34 3.66 -40.63
CA GLY A 788 14.05 3.76 -42.06
C GLY A 788 14.52 2.56 -42.88
N ILE A 789 14.76 1.42 -42.23
CA ILE A 789 15.10 0.15 -42.88
C ILE A 789 13.80 -0.56 -43.20
N GLU A 790 13.52 -0.78 -44.49
CA GLU A 790 12.41 -1.64 -44.90
C GLU A 790 12.79 -3.11 -44.69
N SER A 791 11.95 -3.83 -43.95
CA SER A 791 12.09 -5.27 -43.71
C SER A 791 10.74 -5.93 -43.94
N GLU A 792 10.73 -7.09 -44.61
CA GLU A 792 9.50 -7.84 -44.86
C GLU A 792 8.86 -8.28 -43.54
N TRP A 793 7.54 -8.10 -43.42
CA TRP A 793 6.81 -8.52 -42.23
C TRP A 793 6.58 -10.04 -42.26
N ASN A 794 7.32 -10.76 -41.42
CA ASN A 794 7.09 -12.19 -41.18
C ASN A 794 6.73 -12.41 -39.70
N PRO A 795 5.45 -12.62 -39.36
CA PRO A 795 5.02 -12.81 -37.97
C PRO A 795 5.48 -14.15 -37.38
N MET A 796 5.98 -15.09 -38.19
CA MET A 796 6.46 -16.40 -37.75
C MET A 796 7.97 -16.44 -37.52
N MET A 797 8.69 -15.32 -37.66
CA MET A 797 10.09 -15.21 -37.21
C MET A 797 10.13 -15.19 -35.67
N SER A 798 9.99 -16.37 -35.06
CA SER A 798 10.61 -16.67 -33.76
C SER A 798 11.97 -17.27 -34.08
N GLU A 799 12.97 -16.45 -34.34
CA GLU A 799 14.30 -17.01 -34.59
C GLU A 799 14.88 -17.52 -33.26
N ASP A 800 15.23 -18.81 -33.25
CA ASP A 800 16.34 -19.32 -32.46
C ASP A 800 17.58 -18.45 -32.78
N VAL A 801 17.84 -17.42 -31.97
CA VAL A 801 19.08 -16.60 -31.97
C VAL A 801 19.64 -16.50 -30.57
#